data_AF-A0A929WQ19-F1
#
_entry.id   AF-A0A929WQ19-F1
#
_cell.length_a   1.000
_cell.length_b   1.000
_cell.length_c   1.000
_cell.angle_alpha   90.00
_cell.angle_beta   90.00
_cell.angle_gamma   90.00
#
_symmetry.space_group_name_H-M   'P 1'
#
loop_
_entity.id
_entity.type
_entity.pdbx_description
1 polymer ?
#
loop_
_entity_poly.entity_id
_entity_poly.type
_entity_poly.pdbx_seq_one_letter_code
_entity_poly.pdbx_strand_id
1 'polypeptide(L)'
;MRGSVRIFRRDLRRLVSVPVAWIVIVGVAFVPALYAWFNIVGFWDPYSHTSHIRVAVANEDEGATKDKLGTVNVGAMLETQLKQNDQLGWHFVSADEARAEVERGDSYAAFVIPATFSRDLTGIVDGTYVKPNIQYYVNEKNNAVAPKITGAGATALDRQINSTFVSTVAKVLSEKASEAGVSLADQADQAESDLTASLGEASSKLASASSSLDGMGTTIDSAKASVSSARTTLTELDSAAADLSSSLDQADELVTDARSSLADFSGQMGGVLDGLSSKTSSAMADLSADAGSMDGVVQGASGRIDGLLSEGTSINDSLGSVLSELNAAGVGNLPVAGSALSDLSSQNSALSTALSDLTTLNSDLSTTSTSISTALSSASSAASSVQTSVSNARAGVSGQVPTLSSALDDFSSASSSMRGSLDTLRGQRDQVSSLLDQLDSLLDDAKKSTSTSATNVSAIKSDLETVSTDISSVASSNTLRALSDTLGTNAESIASFMASPTSIETQAVYPVASYGSAMAPLFTNLSLWIGAFSLVLLLKLDVDEEGIGPTSSAAKYMGRWMLLAFFGVIQALVVSIGDLVIGVQTVSRPAFVGTAIVISLVFTSIVYMLSTCFQHIGKGLCVIIMVVQIPGSAGLYPIEMLPSFFRFLHPLFPFTYGINALREIVGGFYGHTYLSCLAVLGAEALVAFAIGLALRPFLVNLNAMITRDLSSSGLFLAEATRVPSSRYRLTQIVAALADHEGFQRSVSARAARFERRYPWIRRAAIVIGVLVPVILAVLSVTNAAEVPVVLGAWIVWVLLVITFLIGLQYVREALDRQQLLGAMEEGDVRSLLTRRVQGARSRIALGAAAVSASISSALEASLAHYDAEHGDDVTGEAVDEDSPRSADTACSPQGKTTDGPAPGLVDTPDGAEDEEDTK
;
A
#
# COMPACT_ATOMS: atom_id res chain seq x y z
N MET A 1 32.42 -39.58 22.44
CA MET A 1 31.97 -38.17 22.36
C MET A 1 32.15 -37.61 20.93
N ARG A 2 31.09 -37.05 20.34
CA ARG A 2 31.11 -36.42 18.99
C ARG A 2 32.14 -35.27 18.92
N GLY A 3 32.72 -35.03 17.74
CA GLY A 3 33.83 -34.08 17.55
C GLY A 3 33.53 -32.64 18.00
N SER A 4 32.34 -32.12 17.68
CA SER A 4 31.88 -30.79 18.03
C SER A 4 31.90 -30.53 19.55
N VAL A 5 31.51 -31.53 20.35
CA VAL A 5 31.45 -31.43 21.81
C VAL A 5 32.86 -31.36 22.42
N ARG A 6 33.84 -32.05 21.82
CA ARG A 6 35.25 -31.94 22.24
C ARG A 6 35.83 -30.55 21.98
N ILE A 7 35.46 -29.93 20.85
CA ILE A 7 35.84 -28.54 20.51
C ILE A 7 35.23 -27.56 21.50
N PHE A 8 33.90 -27.62 21.71
CA PHE A 8 33.20 -26.78 22.68
C PHE A 8 33.81 -26.88 24.09
N ARG A 9 34.00 -28.10 24.61
CA ARG A 9 34.56 -28.33 25.96
C ARG A 9 36.02 -27.84 26.10
N ARG A 10 36.84 -27.96 25.04
CA ARG A 10 38.21 -27.41 25.05
C ARG A 10 38.19 -25.89 25.09
N ASP A 11 37.39 -25.25 24.23
CA ASP A 11 37.41 -23.80 24.08
C ASP A 11 36.79 -23.10 25.28
N LEU A 12 35.70 -23.65 25.85
CA LEU A 12 35.18 -23.20 27.14
C LEU A 12 36.23 -23.33 28.25
N ARG A 13 36.95 -24.45 28.35
CA ARG A 13 38.05 -24.62 29.32
C ARG A 13 39.20 -23.62 29.12
N ARG A 14 39.58 -23.33 27.87
CA ARG A 14 40.60 -22.30 27.54
C ARG A 14 40.17 -20.93 28.04
N LEU A 15 38.92 -20.52 27.78
CA LEU A 15 38.37 -19.26 28.28
C LEU A 15 38.35 -19.23 29.82
N VAL A 16 37.85 -20.30 30.46
CA VAL A 16 37.81 -20.44 31.93
C VAL A 16 39.19 -20.26 32.56
N SER A 17 40.25 -20.76 31.90
CA SER A 17 41.63 -20.74 32.40
C SER A 17 42.38 -19.41 32.29
N VAL A 18 41.79 -18.37 31.68
CA VAL A 18 42.44 -17.06 31.48
C VAL A 18 41.65 -15.96 32.21
N PRO A 19 42.09 -15.50 33.41
CA PRO A 19 41.32 -14.55 34.23
C PRO A 19 40.92 -13.26 33.51
N VAL A 20 41.79 -12.71 32.64
CA VAL A 20 41.48 -11.48 31.87
C VAL A 20 40.38 -11.71 30.83
N ALA A 21 40.24 -12.94 30.30
CA ALA A 21 39.18 -13.25 29.34
C ALA A 21 37.79 -13.17 29.99
N TRP A 22 37.67 -13.46 31.30
CA TRP A 22 36.41 -13.31 32.03
C TRP A 22 35.92 -11.87 32.10
N ILE A 23 36.81 -10.88 32.24
CA ILE A 23 36.43 -9.46 32.25
C ILE A 23 35.76 -9.10 30.91
N VAL A 24 36.32 -9.56 29.80
CA VAL A 24 35.75 -9.36 28.46
C VAL A 24 34.43 -10.13 28.30
N ILE A 25 34.37 -11.40 28.72
CA ILE A 25 33.14 -12.23 28.64
C ILE A 25 32.00 -11.61 29.44
N VAL A 26 32.26 -11.16 30.68
CA VAL A 26 31.23 -10.52 31.52
C VAL A 26 30.80 -9.19 30.91
N GLY A 27 31.72 -8.34 30.46
CA GLY A 27 31.35 -7.12 29.74
C GLY A 27 30.44 -7.39 28.54
N VAL A 28 30.81 -8.36 27.70
CA VAL A 28 30.03 -8.77 26.52
C VAL A 28 28.68 -9.39 26.87
N ALA A 29 28.54 -10.05 28.02
CA ALA A 29 27.24 -10.55 28.49
C ALA A 29 26.25 -9.41 28.81
N PHE A 30 26.74 -8.27 29.32
CA PHE A 30 25.92 -7.11 29.68
C PHE A 30 25.78 -6.05 28.57
N VAL A 31 26.68 -5.98 27.58
CA VAL A 31 26.58 -5.06 26.41
C VAL A 31 25.18 -4.99 25.79
N PRO A 32 24.49 -6.11 25.45
CA PRO A 32 23.13 -6.02 24.90
C PRO A 32 22.12 -5.56 25.96
N ALA A 33 22.23 -6.05 27.19
CA ALA A 33 21.31 -5.73 28.27
C ALA A 33 21.30 -4.23 28.60
N LEU A 34 22.46 -3.57 28.62
CA LEU A 34 22.55 -2.12 28.78
C LEU A 34 21.76 -1.36 27.70
N TYR A 35 21.78 -1.83 26.44
CA TYR A 35 20.97 -1.23 25.38
C TYR A 35 19.47 -1.42 25.62
N ALA A 36 19.01 -2.64 25.95
CA ALA A 36 17.60 -2.89 26.24
C ALA A 36 17.10 -2.04 27.42
N TRP A 37 17.79 -2.14 28.56
CA TRP A 37 17.37 -1.54 29.83
C TRP A 37 17.29 -0.02 29.79
N PHE A 38 18.32 0.67 29.29
CA PHE A 38 18.29 2.14 29.25
C PHE A 38 17.21 2.68 28.30
N ASN A 39 16.89 1.97 27.21
CA ASN A 39 15.79 2.36 26.33
C ASN A 39 14.42 2.04 26.95
N ILE A 40 14.22 0.86 27.52
CA ILE A 40 12.95 0.47 28.17
C ILE A 40 12.62 1.41 29.34
N VAL A 41 13.60 1.79 30.15
CA VAL A 41 13.43 2.76 31.24
C VAL A 41 13.21 4.19 30.70
N GLY A 42 13.99 4.61 29.69
CA GLY A 42 13.82 5.94 29.07
C GLY A 42 12.47 6.14 28.37
N PHE A 43 11.86 5.05 27.90
CA PHE A 43 10.52 5.03 27.31
C PHE A 43 9.43 4.51 28.27
N TRP A 44 9.70 4.39 29.58
CA TRP A 44 8.77 3.73 30.51
C TRP A 44 7.39 4.39 30.54
N ASP A 45 7.39 5.69 30.82
CA ASP A 45 6.23 6.58 30.73
C ASP A 45 6.67 7.98 30.27
N PRO A 46 6.71 8.24 28.96
CA PRO A 46 7.06 9.55 28.41
C PRO A 46 5.94 10.60 28.55
N TYR A 47 4.78 10.23 29.09
CA TYR A 47 3.60 11.10 29.21
C TYR A 47 3.42 11.66 30.63
N SER A 48 3.94 10.98 31.65
CA SER A 48 3.98 11.44 33.05
C SER A 48 4.57 12.84 33.29
N HIS A 49 5.33 13.39 32.32
CA HIS A 49 6.03 14.67 32.41
C HIS A 49 5.54 15.71 31.38
N THR A 50 4.33 15.57 30.81
CA THR A 50 3.78 16.53 29.83
C THR A 50 3.57 17.94 30.38
N SER A 51 3.51 18.12 31.70
CA SER A 51 3.54 19.43 32.37
C SER A 51 4.81 20.25 32.11
N HIS A 52 5.87 19.64 31.58
CA HIS A 52 7.08 20.35 31.12
C HIS A 52 6.99 20.84 29.65
N ILE A 53 5.95 20.44 28.90
CA ILE A 53 5.67 20.96 27.57
C ILE A 53 4.97 22.30 27.74
N ARG A 54 5.70 23.40 27.50
CA ARG A 54 5.14 24.76 27.54
C ARG A 54 4.12 24.99 26.43
N VAL A 55 2.96 25.50 26.81
CA VAL A 55 1.84 25.81 25.93
C VAL A 55 1.31 27.20 26.30
N ALA A 56 1.54 28.16 25.42
CA ALA A 56 1.08 29.53 25.62
C ALA A 56 -0.43 29.65 25.42
N VAL A 57 -1.09 30.49 26.20
CA VAL A 57 -2.52 30.80 26.06
C VAL A 57 -2.72 32.30 26.12
N ALA A 58 -3.30 32.87 25.07
CA ALA A 58 -3.75 34.25 25.02
C ALA A 58 -5.28 34.28 25.04
N ASN A 59 -5.84 35.05 25.96
CA ASN A 59 -7.28 35.23 26.11
C ASN A 59 -7.64 36.69 25.79
N GLU A 60 -8.16 36.92 24.59
CA GLU A 60 -8.58 38.25 24.14
C GLU A 60 -10.11 38.45 24.30
N ASP A 61 -10.86 37.44 24.80
CA ASP A 61 -12.34 37.41 24.86
C ASP A 61 -12.94 38.52 25.76
N GLU A 62 -13.58 39.51 25.14
CA GLU A 62 -14.25 40.61 25.85
C GLU A 62 -15.48 40.14 26.63
N GLY A 63 -16.02 38.96 26.32
CA GLY A 63 -17.27 38.45 26.87
C GLY A 63 -18.49 38.89 26.05
N ALA A 64 -19.68 38.50 26.51
CA ALA A 64 -20.94 38.84 25.88
C ALA A 64 -22.00 39.20 26.92
N THR A 65 -22.86 40.15 26.58
CA THR A 65 -24.07 40.44 27.36
C THR A 65 -25.29 40.25 26.46
N LYS A 66 -26.25 39.45 26.91
CA LYS A 66 -27.49 39.09 26.19
C LYS A 66 -28.66 39.17 27.16
N ASP A 67 -29.77 39.80 26.78
CA ASP A 67 -30.91 40.06 27.69
C ASP A 67 -31.50 38.80 28.37
N LYS A 68 -31.34 37.63 27.74
CA LYS A 68 -31.80 36.34 28.27
C LYS A 68 -30.79 35.59 29.16
N LEU A 69 -29.50 35.96 29.13
CA LEU A 69 -28.43 35.28 29.90
C LEU A 69 -27.68 36.20 30.89
N GLY A 70 -27.85 37.51 30.80
CA GLY A 70 -26.97 38.46 31.48
C GLY A 70 -25.59 38.54 30.80
N THR A 71 -24.55 38.82 31.59
CA THR A 71 -23.17 38.90 31.11
C THR A 71 -22.42 37.58 31.36
N VAL A 72 -21.89 36.99 30.28
CA VAL A 72 -21.16 35.72 30.28
C VAL A 72 -19.81 35.92 29.60
N ASN A 73 -18.71 35.48 30.24
CA ASN A 73 -17.38 35.46 29.63
C ASN A 73 -16.79 34.03 29.73
N VAL A 74 -16.94 33.27 28.65
CA VAL A 74 -16.50 31.88 28.52
C VAL A 74 -14.98 31.77 28.41
N GLY A 75 -14.30 32.75 27.78
CA GLY A 75 -12.84 32.78 27.70
C GLY A 75 -12.17 32.86 29.08
N ALA A 76 -12.67 33.71 29.98
CA ALA A 76 -12.21 33.81 31.36
C ALA A 76 -12.51 32.56 32.20
N MET A 77 -13.64 31.88 31.95
CA MET A 77 -13.94 30.57 32.56
C MET A 77 -12.96 29.50 32.07
N LEU A 78 -12.66 29.48 30.76
CA LEU A 78 -11.71 28.56 30.15
C LEU A 78 -10.28 28.78 30.65
N GLU A 79 -9.83 30.04 30.71
CA GLU A 79 -8.56 30.47 31.32
C GLU A 79 -8.46 30.00 32.78
N THR A 80 -9.54 30.09 33.55
CA THR A 80 -9.58 29.64 34.95
C THR A 80 -9.45 28.12 35.07
N GLN A 81 -10.10 27.35 34.20
CA GLN A 81 -10.00 25.88 34.19
C GLN A 81 -8.64 25.40 33.66
N LEU A 82 -8.05 26.08 32.67
CA LEU A 82 -6.71 25.80 32.18
C LEU A 82 -5.64 26.02 33.27
N LYS A 83 -5.79 27.05 34.10
CA LYS A 83 -4.95 27.27 35.30
C LYS A 83 -5.11 26.21 36.39
N GLN A 84 -6.08 25.30 36.26
CA GLN A 84 -6.31 24.15 37.15
C GLN A 84 -5.96 22.81 36.49
N ASN A 85 -5.46 22.81 35.24
CA ASN A 85 -5.13 21.61 34.49
C ASN A 85 -3.61 21.36 34.49
N ASP A 86 -3.10 20.54 35.42
CA ASP A 86 -1.67 20.24 35.52
C ASP A 86 -1.13 19.27 34.42
N GLN A 87 -1.91 18.95 33.38
CA GLN A 87 -1.53 17.95 32.36
C GLN A 87 -0.56 18.52 31.31
N LEU A 88 -0.56 19.82 31.08
CA LEU A 88 0.36 20.53 30.19
C LEU A 88 0.92 21.77 30.90
N GLY A 89 2.06 22.27 30.44
CA GLY A 89 2.69 23.47 31.00
C GLY A 89 2.01 24.74 30.48
N TRP A 90 0.76 24.97 30.86
CA TRP A 90 0.00 26.15 30.47
C TRP A 90 0.56 27.43 31.10
N HIS A 91 0.79 28.47 30.30
CA HIS A 91 1.11 29.81 30.79
C HIS A 91 0.45 30.88 29.93
N PHE A 92 0.19 32.04 30.54
CA PHE A 92 -0.70 33.05 29.98
C PHE A 92 0.08 34.31 29.61
N VAL A 93 -0.08 34.72 28.35
CA VAL A 93 0.71 35.77 27.67
C VAL A 93 -0.17 36.48 26.63
N SER A 94 0.26 37.63 26.12
CA SER A 94 -0.47 38.35 25.06
C SER A 94 -0.48 37.57 23.72
N ALA A 95 -1.46 37.79 22.83
CA ALA A 95 -1.51 37.07 21.55
C ALA A 95 -0.25 37.22 20.67
N ASP A 96 0.41 38.38 20.70
CA ASP A 96 1.68 38.59 19.97
C ASP A 96 2.85 37.85 20.62
N GLU A 97 2.91 37.83 21.96
CA GLU A 97 3.93 37.10 22.71
C GLU A 97 3.76 35.58 22.57
N ALA A 98 2.52 35.08 22.61
CA ALA A 98 2.17 33.68 22.38
C ALA A 98 2.64 33.19 21.00
N ARG A 99 2.40 33.99 19.95
CA ARG A 99 2.92 33.73 18.59
C ARG A 99 4.45 33.75 18.57
N ALA A 100 5.07 34.79 19.12
CA ALA A 100 6.51 34.96 19.10
C ALA A 100 7.27 33.89 19.90
N GLU A 101 6.71 33.37 21.00
CA GLU A 101 7.28 32.23 21.73
C GLU A 101 7.26 30.94 20.91
N VAL A 102 6.16 30.67 20.20
CA VAL A 102 6.05 29.50 19.31
C VAL A 102 7.03 29.62 18.15
N GLU A 103 7.19 30.80 17.55
CA GLU A 103 8.20 31.05 16.50
C GLU A 103 9.65 30.87 17.00
N ARG A 104 9.97 31.36 18.20
CA ARG A 104 11.29 31.19 18.83
C ARG A 104 11.54 29.76 19.30
N GLY A 105 10.49 29.00 19.61
CA GLY A 105 10.56 27.67 20.20
C GLY A 105 10.63 27.65 21.73
N ASP A 106 10.35 28.78 22.39
CA ASP A 106 10.19 28.87 23.85
C ASP A 106 8.94 28.11 24.33
N SER A 107 7.94 28.02 23.45
CA SER A 107 6.67 27.30 23.64
C SER A 107 6.43 26.35 22.46
N TYR A 108 5.88 25.17 22.72
CA TYR A 108 5.65 24.15 21.67
C TYR A 108 4.38 24.43 20.86
N ALA A 109 3.38 25.02 21.51
CA ALA A 109 2.14 25.46 20.90
C ALA A 109 1.60 26.72 21.59
N ALA A 110 0.67 27.41 20.93
CA ALA A 110 -0.10 28.51 21.47
C ALA A 110 -1.58 28.39 21.10
N PHE A 111 -2.46 28.76 22.02
CA PHE A 111 -3.89 28.94 21.79
C PHE A 111 -4.26 30.41 21.95
N VAL A 112 -4.89 31.01 20.94
CA VAL A 112 -5.40 32.38 21.00
C VAL A 112 -6.91 32.36 20.90
N ILE A 113 -7.58 32.70 22.02
CA ILE A 113 -9.03 32.85 22.13
C ILE A 113 -9.39 34.24 21.58
N PRO A 114 -10.23 34.35 20.53
CA PRO A 114 -10.54 35.63 19.91
C PRO A 114 -11.47 36.50 20.77
N ALA A 115 -11.40 37.82 20.59
CA ALA A 115 -12.24 38.82 21.28
C ALA A 115 -13.76 38.62 21.14
N THR A 116 -14.19 37.80 20.18
CA THR A 116 -15.59 37.54 19.87
C THR A 116 -16.11 36.22 20.47
N PHE A 117 -15.25 35.43 21.12
CA PHE A 117 -15.50 34.03 21.48
C PHE A 117 -16.79 33.81 22.27
N SER A 118 -17.02 34.56 23.34
CA SER A 118 -18.27 34.47 24.12
C SER A 118 -19.51 34.92 23.37
N ARG A 119 -19.38 35.92 22.49
CA ARG A 119 -20.51 36.51 21.75
C ARG A 119 -20.99 35.57 20.65
N ASP A 120 -20.06 34.94 19.96
CA ASP A 120 -20.31 34.03 18.86
C ASP A 120 -20.92 32.72 19.40
N LEU A 121 -20.41 32.21 20.54
CA LEU A 121 -21.01 31.12 21.33
C LEU A 121 -22.45 31.41 21.80
N THR A 122 -22.66 32.55 22.49
CA THR A 122 -23.98 32.89 23.07
C THR A 122 -25.06 33.20 22.01
N GLY A 123 -24.67 33.31 20.73
CA GLY A 123 -25.59 33.43 19.60
C GLY A 123 -26.59 32.27 19.42
N ILE A 124 -26.38 31.10 20.06
CA ILE A 124 -27.33 29.99 19.96
C ILE A 124 -28.70 30.28 20.61
N VAL A 125 -28.76 31.23 21.55
CA VAL A 125 -29.98 31.53 22.33
C VAL A 125 -30.87 32.62 21.69
N ASP A 126 -30.36 33.30 20.65
CA ASP A 126 -31.09 34.28 19.83
C ASP A 126 -30.99 34.02 18.32
N GLY A 127 -30.45 32.87 17.91
CA GLY A 127 -30.36 32.46 16.50
C GLY A 127 -29.21 33.10 15.72
N THR A 128 -28.34 33.89 16.37
CA THR A 128 -27.16 34.51 15.74
C THR A 128 -25.87 33.68 15.91
N TYR A 129 -25.99 32.36 16.06
CA TYR A 129 -24.84 31.49 16.36
C TYR A 129 -23.80 31.51 15.24
N VAL A 130 -22.56 31.81 15.61
CA VAL A 130 -21.39 31.65 14.76
C VAL A 130 -20.45 30.71 15.47
N LYS A 131 -19.95 29.67 14.78
CA LYS A 131 -19.01 28.72 15.40
C LYS A 131 -17.73 29.48 15.80
N PRO A 132 -17.36 29.54 17.10
CA PRO A 132 -16.13 30.18 17.52
C PRO A 132 -14.91 29.44 16.97
N ASN A 133 -13.80 30.15 16.76
CA ASN A 133 -12.56 29.57 16.26
C ASN A 133 -11.36 30.03 17.11
N ILE A 134 -10.83 29.14 17.96
CA ILE A 134 -9.59 29.36 18.70
C ILE A 134 -8.41 29.09 17.75
N GLN A 135 -7.52 30.07 17.62
CA GLN A 135 -6.36 29.95 16.74
C GLN A 135 -5.28 29.12 17.43
N TYR A 136 -5.01 27.93 16.89
CA TYR A 136 -3.97 27.02 17.37
C TYR A 136 -2.70 27.17 16.51
N TYR A 137 -1.61 27.58 17.14
CA TYR A 137 -0.27 27.65 16.55
C TYR A 137 0.61 26.54 17.13
N VAL A 138 1.48 25.92 16.33
CA VAL A 138 2.34 24.81 16.78
C VAL A 138 3.68 24.82 16.06
N ASN A 139 4.76 24.57 16.80
CA ASN A 139 6.12 24.52 16.25
C ASN A 139 6.55 23.07 15.99
N GLU A 140 6.12 22.52 14.83
CA GLU A 140 6.49 21.16 14.40
C GLU A 140 7.99 20.98 14.14
N LYS A 141 8.73 22.08 13.92
CA LYS A 141 10.18 22.09 13.73
C LYS A 141 10.94 21.79 15.04
N ASN A 142 10.40 22.16 16.20
CA ASN A 142 11.08 21.97 17.49
C ASN A 142 11.10 20.47 17.89
N ASN A 143 10.01 19.75 17.64
CA ASN A 143 9.92 18.31 17.89
C ASN A 143 8.78 17.68 17.07
N ALA A 144 8.96 16.48 16.51
CA ALA A 144 7.93 15.81 15.71
C ALA A 144 6.79 15.13 16.51
N VAL A 145 7.00 14.89 17.82
CA VAL A 145 6.02 14.26 18.71
C VAL A 145 5.20 15.30 19.46
N ALA A 146 5.81 16.43 19.86
CA ALA A 146 5.13 17.50 20.59
C ALA A 146 3.81 17.98 19.93
N PRO A 147 3.72 18.21 18.60
CA PRO A 147 2.46 18.57 17.93
C PRO A 147 1.31 17.57 18.10
N LYS A 148 1.62 16.28 18.33
CA LYS A 148 0.60 15.26 18.60
C LYS A 148 0.14 15.30 20.07
N ILE A 149 1.03 15.66 20.99
CA ILE A 149 0.70 15.85 22.41
C ILE A 149 -0.08 17.15 22.61
N THR A 150 0.39 18.28 22.08
CA THR A 150 -0.31 19.57 22.15
C THR A 150 -1.60 19.56 21.32
N GLY A 151 -1.66 18.79 20.22
CA GLY A 151 -2.88 18.54 19.45
C GLY A 151 -3.91 17.71 20.22
N ALA A 152 -3.50 16.70 20.99
CA ALA A 152 -4.40 16.03 21.93
C ALA A 152 -4.88 16.99 23.04
N GLY A 153 -4.01 17.89 23.49
CA GLY A 153 -4.37 19.02 24.35
C GLY A 153 -5.43 19.94 23.71
N ALA A 154 -5.34 20.23 22.41
CA ALA A 154 -6.37 20.98 21.68
C ALA A 154 -7.72 20.26 21.65
N THR A 155 -7.74 18.93 21.48
CA THR A 155 -8.97 18.13 21.56
C THR A 155 -9.54 18.07 22.98
N ALA A 156 -8.70 18.06 24.01
CA ALA A 156 -9.14 18.17 25.40
C ALA A 156 -9.75 19.55 25.68
N LEU A 157 -9.11 20.62 25.18
CA LEU A 157 -9.59 21.99 25.28
C LEU A 157 -10.96 22.18 24.61
N ASP A 158 -11.14 21.67 23.38
CA ASP A 158 -12.41 21.71 22.65
C ASP A 158 -13.54 21.02 23.43
N ARG A 159 -13.29 19.83 24.00
CA ARG A 159 -14.26 19.16 24.88
C ARG A 159 -14.57 19.97 26.14
N GLN A 160 -13.57 20.59 26.75
CA GLN A 160 -13.71 21.39 27.96
C GLN A 160 -14.54 22.66 27.72
N ILE A 161 -14.39 23.29 26.55
CA ILE A 161 -15.21 24.41 26.06
C ILE A 161 -16.66 23.97 25.90
N ASN A 162 -16.91 22.90 25.15
CA ASN A 162 -18.26 22.40 24.89
C ASN A 162 -18.97 22.03 26.21
N SER A 163 -18.29 21.33 27.12
CA SER A 163 -18.83 21.00 28.44
C SER A 163 -19.16 22.24 29.29
N THR A 164 -18.26 23.22 29.35
CA THR A 164 -18.47 24.47 30.12
C THR A 164 -19.59 25.33 29.54
N PHE A 165 -19.68 25.40 28.22
CA PHE A 165 -20.75 26.12 27.52
C PHE A 165 -22.12 25.46 27.75
N VAL A 166 -22.23 24.15 27.54
CA VAL A 166 -23.47 23.39 27.77
C VAL A 166 -23.90 23.47 29.23
N SER A 167 -22.96 23.36 30.19
CA SER A 167 -23.24 23.54 31.61
C SER A 167 -23.78 24.94 31.93
N THR A 168 -23.23 25.99 31.31
CA THR A 168 -23.67 27.38 31.51
C THR A 168 -25.07 27.59 30.95
N VAL A 169 -25.35 27.10 29.74
CA VAL A 169 -26.68 27.20 29.09
C VAL A 169 -27.73 26.40 29.87
N ALA A 170 -27.43 25.15 30.24
CA ALA A 170 -28.34 24.31 31.03
C ALA A 170 -28.68 24.94 32.40
N LYS A 171 -27.70 25.56 33.06
CA LYS A 171 -27.91 26.27 34.33
C LYS A 171 -28.83 27.48 34.16
N VAL A 172 -28.56 28.36 33.21
CA VAL A 172 -29.39 29.56 32.94
C VAL A 172 -30.82 29.18 32.55
N LEU A 173 -30.99 28.13 31.73
CA LEU A 173 -32.31 27.61 31.38
C LEU A 173 -33.05 27.01 32.58
N SER A 174 -32.35 26.29 33.48
CA SER A 174 -32.95 25.71 34.68
C SER A 174 -33.34 26.79 35.70
N GLU A 175 -32.50 27.81 35.92
CA GLU A 175 -32.83 28.96 36.76
C GLU A 175 -34.06 29.71 36.22
N LYS A 176 -34.17 29.91 34.90
CA LYS A 176 -35.35 30.54 34.27
C LYS A 176 -36.61 29.66 34.29
N ALA A 177 -36.48 28.34 34.16
CA ALA A 177 -37.61 27.42 34.33
C ALA A 177 -38.15 27.47 35.77
N SER A 178 -37.26 27.53 36.76
CA SER A 178 -37.64 27.64 38.17
C SER A 178 -38.30 28.98 38.54
N GLU A 179 -38.06 30.06 37.79
CA GLU A 179 -38.77 31.34 37.97
C GLU A 179 -40.16 31.35 37.31
N ALA A 180 -40.38 30.54 36.26
CA ALA A 180 -41.59 30.60 35.43
C ALA A 180 -42.81 29.87 36.02
N GLY A 181 -42.60 28.86 36.87
CA GLY A 181 -43.68 28.15 37.57
C GLY A 181 -44.65 27.35 36.68
N VAL A 182 -44.29 27.10 35.42
CA VAL A 182 -45.07 26.27 34.48
C VAL A 182 -44.75 24.79 34.71
N SER A 183 -45.76 23.92 34.62
CA SER A 183 -45.56 22.48 34.72
C SER A 183 -44.80 21.96 33.50
N LEU A 184 -43.71 21.20 33.73
CA LEU A 184 -42.93 20.58 32.66
C LEU A 184 -43.73 19.51 31.89
N ALA A 185 -44.81 18.97 32.46
CA ALA A 185 -45.63 17.96 31.80
C ALA A 185 -46.40 18.56 30.61
N ASP A 186 -47.09 19.69 30.80
CA ASP A 186 -47.88 20.33 29.73
C ASP A 186 -47.00 20.81 28.57
N GLN A 187 -45.72 21.09 28.83
CA GLN A 187 -44.73 21.44 27.80
C GLN A 187 -44.11 20.19 27.14
N ALA A 188 -43.95 19.08 27.87
CA ALA A 188 -43.47 17.81 27.33
C ALA A 188 -44.49 17.20 26.35
N ASP A 189 -45.77 17.14 26.73
CA ASP A 189 -46.85 16.58 25.89
C ASP A 189 -46.99 17.37 24.56
N GLN A 190 -46.86 18.70 24.61
CA GLN A 190 -46.86 19.55 23.41
C GLN A 190 -45.59 19.35 22.56
N ALA A 191 -44.41 19.29 23.20
CA ALA A 191 -43.14 19.06 22.49
C ALA A 191 -43.08 17.67 21.84
N GLU A 192 -43.66 16.65 22.46
CA GLU A 192 -43.82 15.31 21.89
C GLU A 192 -44.71 15.34 20.63
N SER A 193 -45.86 16.02 20.70
CA SER A 193 -46.77 16.20 19.57
C SER A 193 -46.08 16.92 18.40
N ASP A 194 -45.38 18.03 18.68
CA ASP A 194 -44.71 18.84 17.66
C ASP A 194 -43.49 18.10 17.07
N LEU A 195 -42.75 17.34 17.88
CA LEU A 195 -41.65 16.49 17.43
C LEU A 195 -42.16 15.34 16.55
N THR A 196 -43.23 14.66 16.97
CA THR A 196 -43.84 13.55 16.21
C THR A 196 -44.40 14.03 14.88
N ALA A 197 -45.05 15.20 14.85
CA ALA A 197 -45.49 15.84 13.61
C ALA A 197 -44.29 16.18 12.69
N SER A 198 -43.21 16.74 13.26
CA SER A 198 -41.98 17.08 12.51
C SER A 198 -41.29 15.85 11.92
N LEU A 199 -41.22 14.74 12.68
CA LEU A 199 -40.68 13.46 12.20
C LEU A 199 -41.56 12.86 11.10
N GLY A 200 -42.88 12.95 11.23
CA GLY A 200 -43.83 12.53 10.18
C GLY A 200 -43.67 13.34 8.89
N GLU A 201 -43.55 14.66 8.97
CA GLU A 201 -43.32 15.52 7.81
C GLU A 201 -41.95 15.26 7.15
N ALA A 202 -40.89 15.11 7.95
CA ALA A 202 -39.56 14.77 7.45
C ALA A 202 -39.52 13.38 6.78
N SER A 203 -40.15 12.36 7.37
CA SER A 203 -40.27 11.02 6.77
C SER A 203 -41.06 11.06 5.46
N SER A 204 -42.14 11.85 5.40
CA SER A 204 -42.90 12.05 4.16
C SER A 204 -42.07 12.71 3.05
N LYS A 205 -41.25 13.73 3.38
CA LYS A 205 -40.33 14.37 2.42
C LYS A 205 -39.24 13.42 1.94
N LEU A 206 -38.64 12.64 2.84
CA LEU A 206 -37.66 11.61 2.50
C LEU A 206 -38.27 10.52 1.60
N ALA A 207 -39.52 10.13 1.84
CA ALA A 207 -40.24 9.17 0.99
C ALA A 207 -40.49 9.73 -0.43
N SER A 208 -40.95 10.98 -0.56
CA SER A 208 -41.11 11.66 -1.85
C SER A 208 -39.77 11.75 -2.60
N ALA A 209 -38.73 12.26 -1.95
CA ALA A 209 -37.40 12.38 -2.53
C ALA A 209 -36.83 11.01 -2.98
N SER A 210 -37.00 9.96 -2.17
CA SER A 210 -36.58 8.60 -2.54
C SER A 210 -37.33 8.07 -3.77
N SER A 211 -38.64 8.32 -3.86
CA SER A 211 -39.45 7.89 -5.01
C SER A 211 -39.08 8.63 -6.29
N SER A 212 -38.77 9.92 -6.20
CA SER A 212 -38.31 10.74 -7.34
C SER A 212 -36.93 10.29 -7.84
N LEU A 213 -36.00 9.98 -6.93
CA LEU A 213 -34.66 9.48 -7.28
C LEU A 213 -34.72 8.09 -7.92
N ASP A 214 -35.57 7.19 -7.44
CA ASP A 214 -35.73 5.85 -8.02
C ASP A 214 -36.33 5.93 -9.45
N GLY A 215 -37.40 6.71 -9.63
CA GLY A 215 -38.02 6.94 -10.93
C GLY A 215 -37.10 7.62 -11.96
N MET A 216 -36.24 8.54 -11.53
CA MET A 216 -35.25 9.19 -12.41
C MET A 216 -34.31 8.20 -13.12
N GLY A 217 -34.06 7.01 -12.55
CA GLY A 217 -33.24 5.99 -13.19
C GLY A 217 -33.74 5.60 -14.58
N THR A 218 -35.07 5.58 -14.78
CA THR A 218 -35.69 5.28 -16.09
C THR A 218 -35.63 6.48 -17.04
N THR A 219 -35.83 7.70 -16.54
CA THR A 219 -35.76 8.93 -17.37
C THR A 219 -34.35 9.14 -17.91
N ILE A 220 -33.33 8.83 -17.11
CA ILE A 220 -31.92 8.86 -17.54
C ILE A 220 -31.66 7.84 -18.64
N ASP A 221 -32.18 6.61 -18.54
CA ASP A 221 -32.02 5.61 -19.60
C ASP A 221 -32.72 6.01 -20.91
N SER A 222 -33.87 6.67 -20.85
CA SER A 222 -34.50 7.30 -22.03
C SER A 222 -33.60 8.37 -22.64
N ALA A 223 -33.07 9.30 -21.83
CA ALA A 223 -32.16 10.34 -22.31
C ALA A 223 -30.89 9.73 -22.98
N LYS A 224 -30.33 8.64 -22.44
CA LYS A 224 -29.19 7.94 -23.08
C LYS A 224 -29.58 7.30 -24.41
N ALA A 225 -30.81 6.75 -24.54
CA ALA A 225 -31.31 6.26 -25.81
C ALA A 225 -31.49 7.40 -26.83
N SER A 226 -31.94 8.59 -26.38
CA SER A 226 -32.03 9.80 -27.21
C SER A 226 -30.65 10.33 -27.63
N VAL A 227 -29.63 10.31 -26.75
CA VAL A 227 -28.23 10.60 -27.11
C VAL A 227 -27.74 9.66 -28.21
N SER A 228 -27.90 8.34 -28.03
CA SER A 228 -27.51 7.35 -29.04
C SER A 228 -28.23 7.58 -30.37
N SER A 229 -29.52 7.93 -30.33
CA SER A 229 -30.32 8.24 -31.51
C SER A 229 -29.83 9.51 -32.23
N ALA A 230 -29.44 10.55 -31.49
CA ALA A 230 -28.86 11.76 -32.07
C ALA A 230 -27.52 11.48 -32.75
N ARG A 231 -26.61 10.70 -32.13
CA ARG A 231 -25.32 10.33 -32.73
C ARG A 231 -25.46 9.56 -34.05
N THR A 232 -26.46 8.68 -34.17
CA THR A 232 -26.78 8.01 -35.45
C THR A 232 -27.08 9.04 -36.55
N THR A 233 -27.92 10.04 -36.27
CA THR A 233 -28.32 11.02 -37.28
C THR A 233 -27.26 12.09 -37.56
N LEU A 234 -26.30 12.32 -36.65
CA LEU A 234 -25.06 13.05 -36.99
C LEU A 234 -24.14 12.27 -37.94
N THR A 235 -24.23 10.94 -37.98
CA THR A 235 -23.49 10.09 -38.94
C THR A 235 -24.19 10.10 -40.31
N GLU A 236 -25.53 10.12 -40.32
CA GLU A 236 -26.34 10.37 -41.52
C GLU A 236 -26.04 11.78 -42.09
N LEU A 237 -25.87 12.78 -41.21
CA LEU A 237 -25.54 14.17 -41.57
C LEU A 237 -24.15 14.29 -42.22
N ASP A 238 -23.17 13.53 -41.73
CA ASP A 238 -21.84 13.46 -42.33
C ASP A 238 -21.86 12.90 -43.75
N SER A 239 -22.72 11.91 -44.00
CA SER A 239 -22.87 11.28 -45.31
C SER A 239 -23.48 12.29 -46.30
N ALA A 240 -24.58 12.94 -45.92
CA ALA A 240 -25.17 14.03 -46.71
C ALA A 240 -24.19 15.20 -46.91
N ALA A 241 -23.30 15.47 -45.93
CA ALA A 241 -22.26 16.48 -46.04
C ALA A 241 -21.11 16.10 -46.98
N ALA A 242 -20.87 14.81 -47.22
CA ALA A 242 -19.92 14.34 -48.22
C ALA A 242 -20.54 14.42 -49.63
N ASP A 243 -21.79 13.96 -49.79
CA ASP A 243 -22.51 13.96 -51.06
C ASP A 243 -22.69 15.39 -51.61
N LEU A 244 -23.22 16.31 -50.78
CA LEU A 244 -23.36 17.73 -51.15
C LEU A 244 -22.03 18.39 -51.52
N SER A 245 -20.91 17.96 -50.92
CA SER A 245 -19.56 18.43 -51.28
C SER A 245 -19.17 17.97 -52.69
N SER A 246 -19.45 16.70 -53.02
CA SER A 246 -19.18 16.12 -54.34
C SER A 246 -20.00 16.82 -55.44
N SER A 247 -21.24 17.19 -55.15
CA SER A 247 -22.08 17.98 -56.08
C SER A 247 -21.62 19.43 -56.22
N LEU A 248 -21.07 20.05 -55.17
CA LEU A 248 -20.44 21.37 -55.24
C LEU A 248 -19.13 21.37 -56.03
N ASP A 249 -18.34 20.30 -55.97
CA ASP A 249 -17.11 20.18 -56.76
C ASP A 249 -17.41 19.95 -58.25
N GLN A 250 -18.42 19.15 -58.58
CA GLN A 250 -18.95 19.03 -59.96
C GLN A 250 -19.53 20.36 -60.49
N ALA A 251 -20.12 21.19 -59.63
CA ALA A 251 -20.61 22.52 -59.98
C ALA A 251 -19.48 23.50 -60.34
N ASP A 252 -18.32 23.43 -59.68
CA ASP A 252 -17.14 24.25 -60.02
C ASP A 252 -16.38 23.75 -61.26
N GLU A 253 -16.30 22.43 -61.47
CA GLU A 253 -15.81 21.88 -62.74
C GLU A 253 -16.66 22.39 -63.91
N LEU A 254 -17.99 22.41 -63.75
CA LEU A 254 -18.91 22.99 -64.72
C LEU A 254 -18.67 24.49 -64.94
N VAL A 255 -18.52 25.31 -63.88
CA VAL A 255 -18.22 26.75 -64.05
C VAL A 255 -16.91 26.95 -64.84
N THR A 256 -15.93 26.07 -64.63
CA THR A 256 -14.63 26.11 -65.32
C THR A 256 -14.76 25.72 -66.79
N ASP A 257 -15.44 24.61 -67.09
CA ASP A 257 -15.83 24.18 -68.44
C ASP A 257 -16.59 25.28 -69.19
N ALA A 258 -17.54 25.93 -68.51
CA ALA A 258 -18.39 26.98 -69.06
C ALA A 258 -17.58 28.25 -69.40
N ARG A 259 -16.66 28.65 -68.51
CA ARG A 259 -15.75 29.79 -68.76
C ARG A 259 -14.79 29.53 -69.93
N SER A 260 -14.23 28.32 -70.06
CA SER A 260 -13.43 27.97 -71.24
C SER A 260 -14.27 27.97 -72.52
N SER A 261 -15.46 27.34 -72.46
CA SER A 261 -16.43 27.29 -73.55
C SER A 261 -16.88 28.67 -74.05
N LEU A 262 -16.89 29.69 -73.18
CA LEU A 262 -17.17 31.09 -73.53
C LEU A 262 -15.97 31.81 -74.16
N ALA A 263 -14.74 31.45 -73.82
CA ALA A 263 -13.56 31.95 -74.50
C ALA A 263 -13.45 31.36 -75.93
N ASP A 264 -13.78 30.08 -76.10
CA ASP A 264 -13.74 29.34 -77.37
C ASP A 264 -15.00 29.54 -78.26
N PHE A 265 -15.90 30.45 -77.87
CA PHE A 265 -17.24 30.65 -78.45
C PHE A 265 -17.26 30.96 -79.96
N SER A 266 -16.15 31.41 -80.56
CA SER A 266 -16.09 31.83 -81.97
C SER A 266 -16.14 30.71 -83.01
N GLY A 267 -16.27 29.43 -82.61
CA GLY A 267 -16.18 28.28 -83.51
C GLY A 267 -17.39 27.33 -83.56
N GLN A 268 -17.97 26.96 -82.42
CA GLN A 268 -18.93 25.83 -82.31
C GLN A 268 -20.17 26.13 -81.45
N MET A 269 -20.72 27.34 -81.62
CA MET A 269 -21.83 27.92 -80.84
C MET A 269 -22.98 26.96 -80.48
N GLY A 270 -23.43 26.07 -81.38
CA GLY A 270 -24.57 25.16 -81.12
C GLY A 270 -24.31 24.14 -80.01
N GLY A 271 -23.42 23.18 -80.25
CA GLY A 271 -23.17 22.07 -79.32
C GLY A 271 -22.63 22.51 -77.96
N VAL A 272 -21.87 23.60 -77.92
CA VAL A 272 -21.39 24.22 -76.68
C VAL A 272 -22.56 24.73 -75.83
N LEU A 273 -23.54 25.40 -76.44
CA LEU A 273 -24.74 25.89 -75.76
C LEU A 273 -25.70 24.77 -75.34
N ASP A 274 -25.67 23.60 -75.99
CA ASP A 274 -26.39 22.39 -75.55
C ASP A 274 -25.70 21.70 -74.36
N GLY A 275 -24.37 21.54 -74.43
CA GLY A 275 -23.57 20.99 -73.33
C GLY A 275 -23.68 21.82 -72.06
N LEU A 276 -23.58 23.15 -72.16
CA LEU A 276 -23.69 24.06 -71.02
C LEU A 276 -25.08 23.99 -70.37
N SER A 277 -26.16 24.04 -71.16
CA SER A 277 -27.53 23.99 -70.62
C SER A 277 -27.83 22.66 -69.93
N SER A 278 -27.43 21.54 -70.53
CA SER A 278 -27.66 20.20 -69.99
C SER A 278 -26.83 19.91 -68.73
N LYS A 279 -25.52 20.24 -68.73
CA LYS A 279 -24.68 20.12 -67.53
C LYS A 279 -25.18 21.01 -66.38
N THR A 280 -25.56 22.28 -66.66
CA THR A 280 -26.10 23.19 -65.63
C THR A 280 -27.41 22.68 -65.05
N SER A 281 -28.29 22.13 -65.88
CA SER A 281 -29.55 21.53 -65.41
C SER A 281 -29.31 20.26 -64.58
N SER A 282 -28.24 19.51 -64.86
CA SER A 282 -27.88 18.29 -64.12
C SER A 282 -27.26 18.65 -62.76
N ALA A 283 -26.17 19.41 -62.75
CA ALA A 283 -25.51 19.85 -61.52
C ALA A 283 -26.45 20.61 -60.57
N MET A 284 -27.41 21.39 -61.09
CA MET A 284 -28.43 22.04 -60.28
C MET A 284 -29.46 21.05 -59.71
N ALA A 285 -29.80 19.97 -60.43
CA ALA A 285 -30.68 18.93 -59.93
C ALA A 285 -30.00 18.09 -58.83
N ASP A 286 -28.74 17.70 -59.05
CA ASP A 286 -27.93 16.95 -58.08
C ASP A 286 -27.73 17.78 -56.80
N LEU A 287 -27.30 19.05 -56.94
CA LEU A 287 -27.17 20.00 -55.82
C LEU A 287 -28.50 20.22 -55.07
N SER A 288 -29.64 20.20 -55.77
CA SER A 288 -30.97 20.32 -55.14
C SER A 288 -31.39 19.05 -54.39
N ALA A 289 -31.04 17.88 -54.92
CA ALA A 289 -31.32 16.60 -54.27
C ALA A 289 -30.49 16.43 -52.99
N ASP A 290 -29.18 16.70 -53.07
CA ASP A 290 -28.27 16.55 -51.94
C ASP A 290 -28.54 17.60 -50.86
N ALA A 291 -28.84 18.85 -51.25
CA ALA A 291 -29.23 19.88 -50.29
C ALA A 291 -30.60 19.63 -49.64
N GLY A 292 -31.55 19.01 -50.36
CA GLY A 292 -32.83 18.58 -49.80
C GLY A 292 -32.69 17.38 -48.85
N SER A 293 -31.79 16.44 -49.18
CA SER A 293 -31.40 15.33 -48.30
C SER A 293 -30.73 15.86 -47.02
N MET A 294 -29.76 16.75 -47.18
CA MET A 294 -29.07 17.49 -46.12
C MET A 294 -30.05 18.17 -45.16
N ASP A 295 -30.94 19.02 -45.66
CA ASP A 295 -31.89 19.76 -44.82
C ASP A 295 -32.86 18.81 -44.09
N GLY A 296 -33.31 17.73 -44.75
CA GLY A 296 -34.10 16.68 -44.10
C GLY A 296 -33.38 15.97 -42.96
N VAL A 297 -32.08 15.70 -43.12
CA VAL A 297 -31.25 15.09 -42.07
C VAL A 297 -30.92 16.10 -40.95
N VAL A 298 -30.71 17.38 -41.27
CA VAL A 298 -30.57 18.44 -40.25
C VAL A 298 -31.85 18.59 -39.41
N GLN A 299 -33.02 18.64 -40.04
CA GLN A 299 -34.30 18.67 -39.32
C GLN A 299 -34.50 17.40 -38.48
N GLY A 300 -34.09 16.23 -38.99
CA GLY A 300 -34.10 14.97 -38.26
C GLY A 300 -33.16 14.93 -37.05
N ALA A 301 -31.95 15.50 -37.17
CA ALA A 301 -31.01 15.68 -36.07
C ALA A 301 -31.58 16.64 -35.02
N SER A 302 -32.10 17.78 -35.46
CA SER A 302 -32.67 18.81 -34.60
C SER A 302 -33.83 18.29 -33.76
N GLY A 303 -34.80 17.59 -34.38
CA GLY A 303 -35.91 16.98 -33.64
C GLY A 303 -35.50 15.89 -32.64
N ARG A 304 -34.37 15.19 -32.86
CA ARG A 304 -33.79 14.25 -31.88
C ARG A 304 -33.09 14.98 -30.73
N ILE A 305 -32.41 16.09 -31.04
CA ILE A 305 -31.78 16.96 -30.05
C ILE A 305 -32.84 17.65 -29.18
N ASP A 306 -33.95 18.12 -29.75
CA ASP A 306 -35.06 18.71 -28.99
C ASP A 306 -35.74 17.71 -28.04
N GLY A 307 -35.91 16.46 -28.48
CA GLY A 307 -36.38 15.37 -27.61
C GLY A 307 -35.45 15.14 -26.42
N LEU A 308 -34.14 15.05 -26.69
CA LEU A 308 -33.09 14.92 -25.68
C LEU A 308 -33.01 16.12 -24.74
N LEU A 309 -33.18 17.34 -25.24
CA LEU A 309 -33.24 18.57 -24.43
C LEU A 309 -34.45 18.56 -23.49
N SER A 310 -35.60 18.07 -23.94
CA SER A 310 -36.80 17.90 -23.11
C SER A 310 -36.58 16.87 -21.99
N GLU A 311 -36.02 15.70 -22.30
CA GLU A 311 -35.71 14.65 -21.32
C GLU A 311 -34.64 15.10 -20.32
N GLY A 312 -33.56 15.73 -20.80
CA GLY A 312 -32.49 16.29 -19.97
C GLY A 312 -32.98 17.40 -19.04
N THR A 313 -33.83 18.30 -19.52
CA THR A 313 -34.43 19.36 -18.69
C THR A 313 -35.35 18.76 -17.62
N SER A 314 -36.14 17.73 -17.97
CA SER A 314 -36.97 17.01 -17.00
C SER A 314 -36.15 16.34 -15.89
N ILE A 315 -34.99 15.76 -16.22
CA ILE A 315 -34.03 15.23 -15.23
C ILE A 315 -33.48 16.35 -14.35
N ASN A 316 -33.04 17.47 -14.96
CA ASN A 316 -32.46 18.61 -14.27
C ASN A 316 -33.41 19.26 -13.25
N ASP A 317 -34.68 19.42 -13.63
CA ASP A 317 -35.70 20.06 -12.80
C ASP A 317 -36.17 19.12 -11.68
N SER A 318 -36.27 17.81 -11.96
CA SER A 318 -36.55 16.79 -10.95
C SER A 318 -35.45 16.73 -9.89
N LEU A 319 -34.18 16.77 -10.32
CA LEU A 319 -33.01 16.90 -9.45
C LEU A 319 -33.07 18.18 -8.61
N GLY A 320 -33.43 19.32 -9.22
CA GLY A 320 -33.60 20.59 -8.52
C GLY A 320 -34.65 20.54 -7.41
N SER A 321 -35.81 19.90 -7.66
CA SER A 321 -36.84 19.71 -6.63
C SER A 321 -36.35 18.83 -5.48
N VAL A 322 -35.74 17.68 -5.79
CA VAL A 322 -35.22 16.74 -4.79
C VAL A 322 -34.11 17.38 -3.94
N LEU A 323 -33.18 18.12 -4.55
CA LEU A 323 -32.13 18.84 -3.82
C LEU A 323 -32.74 19.89 -2.87
N SER A 324 -33.78 20.61 -3.31
CA SER A 324 -34.51 21.58 -2.50
C SER A 324 -35.23 20.91 -1.31
N GLU A 325 -35.95 19.81 -1.56
CA GLU A 325 -36.67 19.04 -0.54
C GLU A 325 -35.74 18.44 0.51
N LEU A 326 -34.63 17.82 0.08
CA LEU A 326 -33.64 17.21 0.98
C LEU A 326 -32.86 18.26 1.79
N ASN A 327 -32.56 19.42 1.19
CA ASN A 327 -31.95 20.53 1.92
C ASN A 327 -32.94 21.14 2.94
N ALA A 328 -34.22 21.29 2.58
CA ALA A 328 -35.28 21.74 3.50
C ALA A 328 -35.58 20.73 4.62
N ALA A 329 -35.32 19.43 4.39
CA ALA A 329 -35.34 18.39 5.42
C ALA A 329 -34.03 18.31 6.24
N GLY A 330 -33.06 19.22 6.01
CA GLY A 330 -31.80 19.30 6.76
C GLY A 330 -30.77 18.23 6.40
N VAL A 331 -31.03 17.37 5.39
CA VAL A 331 -30.19 16.22 5.02
C VAL A 331 -28.78 16.64 4.60
N GLY A 332 -28.65 17.82 4.00
CA GLY A 332 -27.36 18.40 3.61
C GLY A 332 -26.37 18.61 4.77
N ASN A 333 -26.84 18.62 6.02
CA ASN A 333 -26.00 18.79 7.20
C ASN A 333 -25.41 17.46 7.75
N LEU A 334 -25.85 16.29 7.27
CA LEU A 334 -25.30 15.00 7.73
C LEU A 334 -24.00 14.67 6.96
N PRO A 335 -22.90 14.25 7.63
CA PRO A 335 -21.58 14.10 6.99
C PRO A 335 -21.51 13.20 5.75
N VAL A 336 -22.33 12.14 5.68
CA VAL A 336 -22.34 11.17 4.57
C VAL A 336 -23.40 11.50 3.50
N ALA A 337 -24.49 12.16 3.90
CA ALA A 337 -25.57 12.52 2.99
C ALA A 337 -25.31 13.86 2.30
N GLY A 338 -24.70 14.83 3.01
CA GLY A 338 -24.31 16.13 2.47
C GLY A 338 -23.26 16.05 1.37
N SER A 339 -22.33 15.09 1.42
CA SER A 339 -21.40 14.84 0.31
C SER A 339 -22.14 14.32 -0.92
N ALA A 340 -23.03 13.34 -0.76
CA ALA A 340 -23.84 12.84 -1.87
C ALA A 340 -24.76 13.93 -2.46
N LEU A 341 -25.32 14.81 -1.63
CA LEU A 341 -26.09 15.99 -2.06
C LEU A 341 -25.22 17.01 -2.83
N SER A 342 -23.98 17.23 -2.39
CA SER A 342 -23.02 18.11 -3.08
C SER A 342 -22.59 17.55 -4.43
N ASP A 343 -22.33 16.25 -4.51
CA ASP A 343 -22.01 15.56 -5.76
C ASP A 343 -23.21 15.62 -6.73
N LEU A 344 -24.41 15.30 -6.24
CA LEU A 344 -25.66 15.35 -7.01
C LEU A 344 -25.97 16.77 -7.53
N SER A 345 -25.75 17.80 -6.69
CA SER A 345 -25.90 19.21 -7.09
C SER A 345 -24.85 19.65 -8.12
N SER A 346 -23.63 19.13 -8.04
CA SER A 346 -22.56 19.39 -9.00
C SER A 346 -22.88 18.78 -10.37
N GLN A 347 -23.33 17.51 -10.38
CA GLN A 347 -23.79 16.85 -11.60
C GLN A 347 -25.00 17.56 -12.22
N ASN A 348 -25.93 18.06 -11.40
CA ASN A 348 -27.07 18.82 -11.93
C ASN A 348 -26.65 20.13 -12.62
N SER A 349 -25.72 20.88 -12.01
CA SER A 349 -25.19 22.10 -12.62
C SER A 349 -24.40 21.83 -13.92
N ALA A 350 -23.68 20.71 -13.99
CA ALA A 350 -22.96 20.31 -15.20
C ALA A 350 -23.92 19.87 -16.31
N LEU A 351 -24.98 19.13 -15.98
CA LEU A 351 -26.06 18.75 -16.89
C LEU A 351 -26.77 20.00 -17.45
N SER A 352 -27.15 20.95 -16.59
CA SER A 352 -27.76 22.22 -16.98
C SER A 352 -26.91 23.00 -18.00
N THR A 353 -25.60 23.05 -17.79
CA THR A 353 -24.66 23.72 -18.71
C THR A 353 -24.61 22.99 -20.06
N ALA A 354 -24.44 21.66 -20.06
CA ALA A 354 -24.39 20.87 -21.29
C ALA A 354 -25.69 20.96 -22.11
N LEU A 355 -26.85 21.04 -21.47
CA LEU A 355 -28.14 21.26 -22.13
C LEU A 355 -28.26 22.68 -22.72
N SER A 356 -27.74 23.70 -22.04
CA SER A 356 -27.70 25.07 -22.56
C SER A 356 -26.82 25.15 -23.82
N ASP A 357 -25.61 24.59 -23.77
CA ASP A 357 -24.68 24.58 -24.91
C ASP A 357 -25.27 23.80 -26.10
N LEU A 358 -25.95 22.67 -25.83
CA LEU A 358 -26.61 21.85 -26.85
C LEU A 358 -27.83 22.58 -27.47
N THR A 359 -28.54 23.39 -26.69
CA THR A 359 -29.65 24.24 -27.17
C THR A 359 -29.15 25.31 -28.13
N THR A 360 -28.08 26.02 -27.79
CA THR A 360 -27.45 26.99 -28.69
C THR A 360 -27.00 26.33 -29.98
N LEU A 361 -26.30 25.20 -29.88
CA LEU A 361 -25.75 24.51 -31.04
C LEU A 361 -26.82 23.89 -31.96
N ASN A 362 -27.99 23.51 -31.42
CA ASN A 362 -29.14 23.09 -32.22
C ASN A 362 -29.73 24.26 -33.03
N SER A 363 -29.83 25.45 -32.43
CA SER A 363 -30.26 26.67 -33.13
C SER A 363 -29.27 27.09 -34.23
N ASP A 364 -27.98 26.96 -33.95
CA ASP A 364 -26.91 27.26 -34.92
C ASP A 364 -26.94 26.27 -36.11
N LEU A 365 -27.16 24.98 -35.83
CA LEU A 365 -27.34 23.93 -36.84
C LEU A 365 -28.51 24.24 -37.80
N SER A 366 -29.68 24.62 -37.27
CA SER A 366 -30.84 25.05 -38.08
C SER A 366 -30.57 26.32 -38.89
N THR A 367 -29.79 27.25 -38.33
CA THR A 367 -29.39 28.50 -39.00
C THR A 367 -28.44 28.23 -40.18
N THR A 368 -27.52 27.27 -40.02
CA THR A 368 -26.63 26.84 -41.10
C THR A 368 -27.40 26.12 -42.21
N SER A 369 -28.38 25.27 -41.89
CA SER A 369 -29.26 24.65 -42.93
C SER A 369 -30.03 25.71 -43.72
N THR A 370 -30.61 26.70 -43.04
CA THR A 370 -31.28 27.84 -43.67
C THR A 370 -30.35 28.61 -44.61
N SER A 371 -29.06 28.73 -44.26
CA SER A 371 -28.04 29.36 -45.09
C SER A 371 -27.70 28.54 -46.34
N ILE A 372 -27.62 27.20 -46.22
CA ILE A 372 -27.45 26.26 -47.34
C ILE A 372 -28.66 26.34 -48.29
N SER A 373 -29.89 26.31 -47.78
CA SER A 373 -31.13 26.48 -48.56
C SER A 373 -31.22 27.83 -49.29
N THR A 374 -30.69 28.88 -48.66
CA THR A 374 -30.58 30.22 -49.28
C THR A 374 -29.55 30.23 -50.42
N ALA A 375 -28.36 29.66 -50.20
CA ALA A 375 -27.34 29.54 -51.23
C ALA A 375 -27.81 28.67 -52.42
N LEU A 376 -28.53 27.57 -52.17
CA LEU A 376 -29.19 26.75 -53.18
C LEU A 376 -30.18 27.57 -54.02
N SER A 377 -30.97 28.43 -53.37
CA SER A 377 -31.94 29.29 -54.06
C SER A 377 -31.25 30.33 -54.96
N SER A 378 -30.10 30.86 -54.54
CA SER A 378 -29.24 31.71 -55.38
C SER A 378 -28.65 30.92 -56.56
N ALA A 379 -28.14 29.71 -56.33
CA ALA A 379 -27.63 28.83 -57.39
C ALA A 379 -28.72 28.49 -58.42
N SER A 380 -29.94 28.15 -57.98
CA SER A 380 -31.08 27.89 -58.86
C SER A 380 -31.48 29.10 -59.69
N SER A 381 -31.37 30.30 -59.12
CA SER A 381 -31.63 31.57 -59.82
C SER A 381 -30.57 31.82 -60.90
N ALA A 382 -29.29 31.66 -60.55
CA ALA A 382 -28.18 31.81 -61.47
C ALA A 382 -28.19 30.76 -62.61
N ALA A 383 -28.49 29.49 -62.31
CA ALA A 383 -28.71 28.43 -63.30
C ALA A 383 -29.85 28.77 -64.27
N SER A 384 -30.94 29.38 -63.77
CA SER A 384 -32.04 29.88 -64.62
C SER A 384 -31.60 31.05 -65.52
N SER A 385 -30.73 31.93 -65.02
CA SER A 385 -30.11 33.00 -65.82
C SER A 385 -29.12 32.48 -66.87
N VAL A 386 -28.38 31.40 -66.58
CA VAL A 386 -27.57 30.64 -67.55
C VAL A 386 -28.47 30.09 -68.66
N GLN A 387 -29.51 29.32 -68.31
CA GLN A 387 -30.43 28.72 -69.28
C GLN A 387 -31.16 29.77 -70.14
N THR A 388 -31.53 30.91 -69.56
CA THR A 388 -32.14 32.04 -70.27
C THR A 388 -31.16 32.72 -71.22
N SER A 389 -29.92 33.01 -70.77
CA SER A 389 -28.88 33.61 -71.62
C SER A 389 -28.49 32.69 -72.77
N VAL A 390 -28.40 31.37 -72.52
CA VAL A 390 -28.19 30.34 -73.55
C VAL A 390 -29.32 30.34 -74.58
N SER A 391 -30.57 30.46 -74.14
CA SER A 391 -31.75 30.50 -75.03
C SER A 391 -31.79 31.76 -75.89
N ASN A 392 -31.48 32.92 -75.30
CA ASN A 392 -31.37 34.20 -76.00
C ASN A 392 -30.20 34.20 -77.01
N ALA A 393 -29.07 33.58 -76.67
CA ALA A 393 -27.94 33.44 -77.58
C ALA A 393 -28.32 32.60 -78.82
N ARG A 394 -29.03 31.47 -78.64
CA ARG A 394 -29.59 30.68 -79.75
C ARG A 394 -30.56 31.49 -80.63
N ALA A 395 -31.34 32.39 -80.03
CA ALA A 395 -32.24 33.30 -80.74
C ALA A 395 -31.53 34.46 -81.46
N GLY A 396 -30.20 34.56 -81.38
CA GLY A 396 -29.41 35.60 -82.06
C GLY A 396 -29.43 36.97 -81.36
N VAL A 397 -29.87 37.03 -80.09
CA VAL A 397 -29.86 38.27 -79.31
C VAL A 397 -28.41 38.68 -79.01
N SER A 398 -28.05 39.92 -79.28
CA SER A 398 -26.70 40.44 -79.00
C SER A 398 -26.48 40.68 -77.50
N GLY A 399 -25.22 40.71 -77.06
CA GLY A 399 -24.85 41.07 -75.69
C GLY A 399 -25.08 40.00 -74.61
N GLN A 400 -25.38 38.74 -74.97
CA GLN A 400 -25.64 37.68 -73.98
C GLN A 400 -24.37 37.06 -73.36
N VAL A 401 -23.17 37.31 -73.91
CA VAL A 401 -21.92 36.77 -73.34
C VAL A 401 -21.59 37.41 -71.97
N PRO A 402 -21.67 38.74 -71.78
CA PRO A 402 -21.57 39.35 -70.45
C PRO A 402 -22.59 38.83 -69.43
N THR A 403 -23.88 38.69 -69.82
CA THR A 403 -24.91 38.21 -68.88
C THR A 403 -24.71 36.75 -68.49
N LEU A 404 -24.23 35.93 -69.42
CA LEU A 404 -23.87 34.53 -69.15
C LEU A 404 -22.60 34.42 -68.29
N SER A 405 -21.62 35.32 -68.45
CA SER A 405 -20.48 35.41 -67.51
C SER A 405 -20.97 35.74 -66.10
N SER A 406 -21.76 36.81 -65.94
CA SER A 406 -22.28 37.20 -64.62
C SER A 406 -23.11 36.10 -63.98
N ALA A 407 -23.94 35.39 -64.73
CA ALA A 407 -24.70 34.25 -64.20
C ALA A 407 -23.81 33.08 -63.74
N LEU A 408 -22.65 32.85 -64.37
CA LEU A 408 -21.66 31.87 -63.90
C LEU A 408 -20.87 32.39 -62.68
N ASP A 409 -20.61 33.69 -62.61
CA ASP A 409 -19.98 34.34 -61.46
C ASP A 409 -20.90 34.31 -60.22
N ASP A 410 -22.20 34.56 -60.41
CA ASP A 410 -23.26 34.41 -59.39
C ASP A 410 -23.40 32.96 -58.93
N PHE A 411 -23.42 31.99 -59.85
CA PHE A 411 -23.51 30.55 -59.53
C PHE A 411 -22.27 30.04 -58.76
N SER A 412 -21.07 30.49 -59.16
CA SER A 412 -19.82 30.19 -58.45
C SER A 412 -19.76 30.84 -57.07
N SER A 413 -20.32 32.04 -56.92
CA SER A 413 -20.44 32.74 -55.63
C SER A 413 -21.44 32.04 -54.69
N ALA A 414 -22.56 31.55 -55.22
CA ALA A 414 -23.53 30.75 -54.49
C ALA A 414 -22.91 29.42 -54.02
N SER A 415 -22.23 28.69 -54.92
CA SER A 415 -21.54 27.43 -54.61
C SER A 415 -20.43 27.63 -53.55
N SER A 416 -19.68 28.74 -53.63
CA SER A 416 -18.67 29.11 -52.63
C SER A 416 -19.29 29.41 -51.26
N SER A 417 -20.44 30.11 -51.23
CA SER A 417 -21.19 30.39 -50.00
C SER A 417 -21.78 29.12 -49.37
N MET A 418 -22.20 28.18 -50.21
CA MET A 418 -22.71 26.88 -49.81
C MET A 418 -21.61 26.01 -49.21
N ARG A 419 -20.39 25.97 -49.80
CA ARG A 419 -19.22 25.32 -49.18
C ARG A 419 -18.85 25.93 -47.83
N GLY A 420 -18.80 27.26 -47.71
CA GLY A 420 -18.51 27.91 -46.43
C GLY A 420 -19.55 27.58 -45.34
N SER A 421 -20.82 27.43 -45.73
CA SER A 421 -21.90 26.96 -44.84
C SER A 421 -21.72 25.47 -44.50
N LEU A 422 -21.32 24.64 -45.47
CA LEU A 422 -21.07 23.19 -45.29
C LEU A 422 -19.88 22.89 -44.37
N ASP A 423 -18.80 23.67 -44.45
CA ASP A 423 -17.66 23.54 -43.54
C ASP A 423 -18.00 24.04 -42.12
N THR A 424 -18.83 25.08 -42.02
CA THR A 424 -19.42 25.51 -40.74
C THR A 424 -20.30 24.41 -40.14
N LEU A 425 -21.12 23.75 -40.96
CA LEU A 425 -21.99 22.64 -40.58
C LEU A 425 -21.21 21.44 -40.06
N ARG A 426 -20.10 21.06 -40.72
CA ARG A 426 -19.18 20.00 -40.27
C ARG A 426 -18.59 20.32 -38.90
N GLY A 427 -18.12 21.56 -38.70
CA GLY A 427 -17.62 22.02 -37.40
C GLY A 427 -18.69 21.97 -36.30
N GLN A 428 -19.90 22.44 -36.58
CA GLN A 428 -21.05 22.35 -35.66
C GLN A 428 -21.38 20.88 -35.33
N ARG A 429 -21.46 20.00 -36.33
CA ARG A 429 -21.67 18.54 -36.17
C ARG A 429 -20.64 17.90 -35.24
N ASP A 430 -19.36 18.25 -35.37
CA ASP A 430 -18.29 17.75 -34.49
C ASP A 430 -18.44 18.25 -33.05
N GLN A 431 -18.83 19.52 -32.87
CA GLN A 431 -19.15 20.07 -31.55
C GLN A 431 -20.37 19.37 -30.93
N VAL A 432 -21.44 19.09 -31.69
CA VAL A 432 -22.60 18.33 -31.18
C VAL A 432 -22.17 16.92 -30.79
N SER A 433 -21.36 16.23 -31.62
CA SER A 433 -20.89 14.88 -31.27
C SER A 433 -20.10 14.86 -29.97
N SER A 434 -19.14 15.79 -29.80
CA SER A 434 -18.35 15.88 -28.56
C SER A 434 -19.21 16.23 -27.34
N LEU A 435 -20.27 17.03 -27.50
CA LEU A 435 -21.19 17.37 -26.43
C LEU A 435 -22.16 16.22 -26.10
N LEU A 436 -22.55 15.41 -27.09
CA LEU A 436 -23.29 14.16 -26.90
C LEU A 436 -22.45 13.05 -26.25
N ASP A 437 -21.12 13.03 -26.46
CA ASP A 437 -20.20 12.18 -25.71
C ASP A 437 -20.07 12.65 -24.24
N GLN A 438 -19.95 13.96 -24.02
CA GLN A 438 -19.93 14.54 -22.66
C GLN A 438 -21.26 14.31 -21.90
N LEU A 439 -22.40 14.50 -22.56
CA LEU A 439 -23.73 14.35 -21.95
C LEU A 439 -24.02 12.91 -21.56
N ASP A 440 -23.58 11.92 -22.34
CA ASP A 440 -23.66 10.49 -22.03
C ASP A 440 -22.89 10.12 -20.76
N SER A 441 -21.67 10.66 -20.60
CA SER A 441 -20.89 10.53 -19.37
C SER A 441 -21.56 11.22 -18.19
N LEU A 442 -22.10 12.43 -18.38
CA LEU A 442 -22.82 13.16 -17.33
C LEU A 442 -24.09 12.42 -16.90
N LEU A 443 -24.80 11.77 -17.82
CA LEU A 443 -25.98 10.95 -17.53
C LEU A 443 -25.62 9.67 -16.75
N ASP A 444 -24.50 9.00 -17.05
CA ASP A 444 -24.02 7.88 -16.23
C ASP A 444 -23.62 8.30 -14.80
N ASP A 445 -22.86 9.38 -14.66
CA ASP A 445 -22.49 9.89 -13.34
C ASP A 445 -23.71 10.45 -12.57
N ALA A 446 -24.69 11.04 -13.26
CA ALA A 446 -25.97 11.42 -12.67
C ALA A 446 -26.76 10.19 -12.20
N LYS A 447 -26.82 9.10 -12.99
CA LYS A 447 -27.49 7.84 -12.59
C LYS A 447 -26.87 7.23 -11.33
N LYS A 448 -25.54 7.20 -11.28
CA LYS A 448 -24.76 6.72 -10.14
C LYS A 448 -24.95 7.59 -8.89
N SER A 449 -24.92 8.91 -9.05
CA SER A 449 -25.14 9.87 -7.95
C SER A 449 -26.57 9.81 -7.43
N THR A 450 -27.54 9.64 -8.32
CA THR A 450 -28.96 9.44 -8.02
C THR A 450 -29.18 8.16 -7.21
N SER A 451 -28.66 7.02 -7.67
CA SER A 451 -28.77 5.72 -6.97
C SER A 451 -28.10 5.73 -5.59
N THR A 452 -26.94 6.39 -5.48
CA THR A 452 -26.24 6.60 -4.19
C THR A 452 -27.09 7.46 -3.25
N SER A 453 -27.69 8.53 -3.77
CA SER A 453 -28.57 9.42 -3.00
C SER A 453 -29.85 8.72 -2.56
N ALA A 454 -30.49 7.92 -3.42
CA ALA A 454 -31.68 7.13 -3.09
C ALA A 454 -31.39 6.14 -1.95
N THR A 455 -30.22 5.48 -2.00
CA THR A 455 -29.75 4.57 -0.95
C THR A 455 -29.57 5.30 0.39
N ASN A 456 -28.91 6.46 0.39
CA ASN A 456 -28.69 7.27 1.59
C ASN A 456 -30.00 7.84 2.16
N VAL A 457 -30.91 8.33 1.31
CA VAL A 457 -32.23 8.83 1.71
C VAL A 457 -33.10 7.70 2.29
N SER A 458 -33.03 6.50 1.71
CA SER A 458 -33.73 5.31 2.24
C SER A 458 -33.21 4.90 3.62
N ALA A 459 -31.89 4.95 3.84
CA ALA A 459 -31.30 4.68 5.15
C ALA A 459 -31.76 5.70 6.20
N ILE A 460 -31.66 7.00 5.89
CA ILE A 460 -32.11 8.08 6.80
C ILE A 460 -33.60 7.96 7.09
N LYS A 461 -34.43 7.58 6.11
CA LYS A 461 -35.86 7.31 6.30
C LYS A 461 -36.07 6.15 7.28
N SER A 462 -35.35 5.04 7.12
CA SER A 462 -35.43 3.88 8.02
C SER A 462 -35.00 4.22 9.45
N ASP A 463 -33.94 5.01 9.61
CA ASP A 463 -33.47 5.50 10.92
C ASP A 463 -34.54 6.41 11.55
N LEU A 464 -35.15 7.31 10.76
CA LEU A 464 -36.19 8.24 11.23
C LEU A 464 -37.50 7.52 11.61
N GLU A 465 -37.88 6.48 10.86
CA GLU A 465 -39.02 5.61 11.20
C GLU A 465 -38.75 4.79 12.47
N THR A 466 -37.50 4.36 12.69
CA THR A 466 -37.06 3.71 13.93
C THR A 466 -37.14 4.68 15.11
N VAL A 467 -36.54 5.88 15.00
CA VAL A 467 -36.57 6.91 16.04
C VAL A 467 -38.00 7.38 16.35
N SER A 468 -38.88 7.50 15.35
CA SER A 468 -40.31 7.80 15.54
C SER A 468 -41.04 6.70 16.34
N THR A 469 -40.72 5.43 16.05
CA THR A 469 -41.26 4.27 16.78
C THR A 469 -40.74 4.24 18.22
N ASP A 470 -39.44 4.50 18.42
CA ASP A 470 -38.81 4.54 19.74
C ASP A 470 -39.38 5.68 20.60
N ILE A 471 -39.51 6.90 20.06
CA ILE A 471 -40.16 8.04 20.73
C ILE A 471 -41.60 7.67 21.13
N SER A 472 -42.38 7.09 20.21
CA SER A 472 -43.75 6.63 20.49
C SER A 472 -43.79 5.59 21.62
N SER A 473 -42.76 4.74 21.74
CA SER A 473 -42.64 3.76 22.83
C SER A 473 -42.25 4.39 24.17
N VAL A 474 -41.38 5.41 24.17
CA VAL A 474 -40.89 6.14 25.35
C VAL A 474 -41.94 7.11 25.92
N ALA A 475 -42.85 7.58 25.07
CA ALA A 475 -44.03 8.36 25.40
C ALA A 475 -45.19 7.53 25.97
N SER A 476 -45.52 6.40 25.30
CA SER A 476 -46.59 5.50 25.75
C SER A 476 -46.23 4.71 27.01
N SER A 477 -44.94 4.61 27.34
CA SER A 477 -44.49 4.24 28.68
C SER A 477 -44.39 5.49 29.58
N ASN A 478 -44.71 5.36 30.86
CA ASN A 478 -44.77 6.49 31.83
C ASN A 478 -43.39 7.14 32.13
N THR A 479 -42.37 6.81 31.34
CA THR A 479 -40.98 7.26 31.41
C THR A 479 -40.83 8.75 31.24
N LEU A 480 -41.51 9.42 30.29
CA LEU A 480 -41.37 10.87 30.12
C LEU A 480 -41.86 11.65 31.35
N ARG A 481 -42.97 11.22 31.96
CA ARG A 481 -43.44 11.75 33.26
C ARG A 481 -42.45 11.45 34.40
N ALA A 482 -41.95 10.21 34.51
CA ALA A 482 -40.95 9.86 35.52
C ALA A 482 -39.61 10.61 35.31
N LEU A 483 -39.25 10.93 34.06
CA LEU A 483 -38.11 11.77 33.73
C LEU A 483 -38.38 13.21 34.18
N SER A 484 -39.56 13.77 33.90
CA SER A 484 -39.97 15.10 34.36
C SER A 484 -39.92 15.23 35.90
N ASP A 485 -40.49 14.26 36.62
CA ASP A 485 -40.45 14.18 38.09
C ASP A 485 -39.01 14.07 38.64
N THR A 486 -38.07 13.46 37.89
CA THR A 486 -36.66 13.29 38.28
C THR A 486 -35.79 14.50 37.90
N LEU A 487 -36.05 15.10 36.73
CA LEU A 487 -35.32 16.25 36.17
C LEU A 487 -35.68 17.56 36.89
N GLY A 488 -36.92 17.70 37.36
CA GLY A 488 -37.46 18.90 38.00
C GLY A 488 -36.80 19.33 39.32
N THR A 489 -35.69 18.71 39.74
CA THR A 489 -34.99 19.06 40.99
C THR A 489 -33.45 19.15 40.88
N ASN A 490 -32.81 18.87 39.74
CA ASN A 490 -31.34 18.79 39.71
C ASN A 490 -30.66 19.22 38.38
N ALA A 491 -30.39 20.52 38.25
CA ALA A 491 -29.77 21.14 37.06
C ALA A 491 -28.42 20.52 36.65
N GLU A 492 -27.57 20.20 37.63
CA GLU A 492 -26.26 19.54 37.43
C GLU A 492 -26.39 18.23 36.63
N SER A 493 -27.47 17.46 36.85
CA SER A 493 -27.69 16.19 36.15
C SER A 493 -27.99 16.41 34.67
N ILE A 494 -28.81 17.41 34.35
CA ILE A 494 -29.16 17.79 32.97
C ILE A 494 -27.92 18.29 32.22
N ALA A 495 -27.14 19.17 32.88
CA ALA A 495 -25.86 19.66 32.35
C ALA A 495 -24.89 18.51 32.04
N SER A 496 -24.77 17.51 32.94
CA SER A 496 -23.87 16.36 32.75
C SER A 496 -24.27 15.48 31.56
N PHE A 497 -25.57 15.23 31.36
CA PHE A 497 -26.08 14.41 30.26
C PHE A 497 -25.90 15.11 28.91
N MET A 498 -26.21 16.41 28.82
CA MET A 498 -26.04 17.17 27.58
C MET A 498 -24.56 17.43 27.22
N ALA A 499 -23.66 17.46 28.20
CA ALA A 499 -22.23 17.74 27.96
C ALA A 499 -21.47 16.57 27.31
N SER A 500 -21.99 15.35 27.34
CA SER A 500 -21.35 14.19 26.69
C SER A 500 -22.36 13.08 26.34
N PRO A 501 -23.15 13.22 25.26
CA PRO A 501 -24.19 12.25 24.90
C PRO A 501 -23.65 10.89 24.41
N THR A 502 -22.35 10.77 24.14
CA THR A 502 -21.70 9.54 23.66
C THR A 502 -20.47 9.17 24.49
N SER A 503 -20.67 8.34 25.51
CA SER A 503 -19.56 7.70 26.24
C SER A 503 -18.90 6.62 25.39
N ILE A 504 -17.66 6.85 24.95
CA ILE A 504 -16.87 5.83 24.25
C ILE A 504 -16.30 4.86 25.29
N GLU A 505 -16.99 3.75 25.53
CA GLU A 505 -16.50 2.68 26.38
C GLU A 505 -15.27 2.01 25.75
N THR A 506 -14.08 2.39 26.22
CA THR A 506 -12.82 1.93 25.63
C THR A 506 -12.43 0.57 26.20
N GLN A 507 -12.98 -0.51 25.63
CA GLN A 507 -12.60 -1.88 25.98
C GLN A 507 -11.25 -2.26 25.34
N ALA A 508 -10.19 -2.28 26.15
CA ALA A 508 -8.85 -2.66 25.71
C ALA A 508 -8.73 -4.19 25.55
N VAL A 509 -8.75 -4.69 24.31
CA VAL A 509 -8.71 -6.13 23.97
C VAL A 509 -7.43 -6.82 24.49
N TYR A 510 -6.28 -6.14 24.41
CA TYR A 510 -5.00 -6.59 24.96
C TYR A 510 -4.34 -5.44 25.73
N PRO A 511 -4.66 -5.25 27.03
CA PRO A 511 -4.18 -4.12 27.80
C PRO A 511 -2.69 -4.25 28.12
N VAL A 512 -1.91 -3.21 27.84
CA VAL A 512 -0.48 -3.11 28.21
C VAL A 512 -0.26 -1.89 29.09
N ALA A 513 0.16 -2.11 30.33
CA ALA A 513 0.10 -1.12 31.41
C ALA A 513 1.16 0.00 31.34
N SER A 514 2.15 -0.06 30.44
CA SER A 514 3.17 0.97 30.29
C SER A 514 3.75 1.01 28.87
N TYR A 515 4.15 2.20 28.42
CA TYR A 515 4.77 2.38 27.10
C TYR A 515 6.11 1.65 27.02
N GLY A 516 6.88 1.60 28.12
CA GLY A 516 8.10 0.81 28.23
C GLY A 516 7.85 -0.68 28.01
N SER A 517 6.75 -1.24 28.53
CA SER A 517 6.37 -2.64 28.26
C SER A 517 5.96 -2.85 26.80
N ALA A 518 5.22 -1.91 26.20
CA ALA A 518 4.82 -1.99 24.78
C ALA A 518 6.03 -1.92 23.82
N MET A 519 7.08 -1.18 24.18
CA MET A 519 8.32 -1.07 23.41
C MET A 519 9.38 -2.15 23.76
N ALA A 520 9.25 -2.83 24.90
CA ALA A 520 10.21 -3.86 25.32
C ALA A 520 10.44 -4.96 24.26
N PRO A 521 9.44 -5.49 23.53
CA PRO A 521 9.66 -6.42 22.42
C PRO A 521 10.68 -5.94 21.38
N LEU A 522 10.67 -4.65 21.02
CA LEU A 522 11.62 -4.06 20.07
C LEU A 522 13.02 -3.97 20.67
N PHE A 523 13.17 -3.36 21.85
CA PHE A 523 14.47 -3.13 22.46
C PHE A 523 15.16 -4.43 22.89
N THR A 524 14.39 -5.37 23.44
CA THR A 524 14.82 -6.75 23.73
C THR A 524 15.36 -7.40 22.46
N ASN A 525 14.55 -7.46 21.40
CA ASN A 525 14.92 -8.13 20.15
C ASN A 525 16.17 -7.51 19.49
N LEU A 526 16.23 -6.19 19.36
CA LEU A 526 17.41 -5.50 18.82
C LEU A 526 18.67 -5.75 19.68
N SER A 527 18.53 -5.76 21.01
CA SER A 527 19.66 -6.07 21.89
C SER A 527 20.23 -7.48 21.66
N LEU A 528 19.39 -8.49 21.44
CA LEU A 528 19.85 -9.86 21.20
C LEU A 528 20.68 -9.98 19.91
N TRP A 529 20.36 -9.18 18.88
CA TRP A 529 21.16 -9.10 17.65
C TRP A 529 22.51 -8.43 17.89
N ILE A 530 22.54 -7.33 18.66
CA ILE A 530 23.77 -6.67 19.11
C ILE A 530 24.63 -7.65 19.94
N GLY A 531 24.01 -8.46 20.78
CA GLY A 531 24.64 -9.55 21.53
C GLY A 531 25.32 -10.56 20.60
N ALA A 532 24.57 -11.20 19.73
CA ALA A 532 25.06 -12.15 18.73
C ALA A 532 26.20 -11.57 17.86
N PHE A 533 26.08 -10.30 17.45
CA PHE A 533 27.10 -9.61 16.67
C PHE A 533 28.38 -9.33 17.48
N SER A 534 28.26 -8.87 18.73
CA SER A 534 29.42 -8.61 19.61
C SER A 534 30.26 -9.88 19.86
N LEU A 535 29.60 -11.04 20.06
CA LEU A 535 30.27 -12.33 20.19
C LEU A 535 31.10 -12.67 18.95
N VAL A 536 30.55 -12.40 17.76
CA VAL A 536 31.18 -12.69 16.46
C VAL A 536 32.26 -11.66 16.09
N LEU A 537 32.24 -10.45 16.66
CA LEU A 537 33.35 -9.50 16.58
C LEU A 537 34.55 -9.92 17.44
N LEU A 538 34.30 -10.35 18.68
CA LEU A 538 35.33 -10.52 19.72
C LEU A 538 35.85 -11.96 19.86
N LEU A 539 35.03 -12.98 19.62
CA LEU A 539 35.46 -14.38 19.67
C LEU A 539 35.97 -14.85 18.31
N LYS A 540 37.13 -15.51 18.33
CA LYS A 540 37.82 -16.06 17.16
C LYS A 540 36.92 -17.06 16.40
N LEU A 541 36.72 -16.88 15.09
CA LEU A 541 35.72 -17.67 14.35
C LEU A 541 36.23 -19.04 13.89
N ASP A 542 37.50 -19.18 13.48
CA ASP A 542 38.01 -20.50 13.11
C ASP A 542 38.33 -21.37 14.34
N VAL A 543 38.36 -22.69 14.10
CA VAL A 543 38.71 -23.72 15.09
C VAL A 543 40.06 -24.31 14.74
N ASP A 544 41.03 -24.09 15.63
CA ASP A 544 42.34 -24.73 15.62
C ASP A 544 42.26 -26.21 16.04
N GLU A 545 43.17 -27.05 15.53
CA GLU A 545 43.16 -28.50 15.78
C GLU A 545 44.01 -28.93 17.00
N GLU A 546 44.62 -27.97 17.70
CA GLU A 546 45.53 -28.21 18.82
C GLU A 546 44.82 -28.94 19.97
N GLY A 547 45.39 -30.06 20.42
CA GLY A 547 44.81 -30.92 21.47
C GLY A 547 43.56 -31.70 21.06
N ILE A 548 43.12 -31.66 19.80
CA ILE A 548 41.93 -32.40 19.32
C ILE A 548 42.25 -33.30 18.11
N GLY A 549 43.17 -32.86 17.24
CA GLY A 549 43.51 -33.52 15.98
C GLY A 549 42.59 -33.14 14.81
N PRO A 550 42.79 -33.75 13.64
CA PRO A 550 42.05 -33.42 12.42
C PRO A 550 40.56 -33.70 12.58
N THR A 551 39.72 -32.71 12.26
CA THR A 551 38.26 -32.75 12.47
C THR A 551 37.49 -32.23 11.25
N SER A 552 36.28 -32.75 11.03
CA SER A 552 35.47 -32.38 9.86
C SER A 552 34.99 -30.92 9.91
N SER A 553 34.78 -30.30 8.75
CA SER A 553 34.32 -28.90 8.66
C SER A 553 33.02 -28.67 9.43
N ALA A 554 32.07 -29.60 9.35
CA ALA A 554 30.81 -29.57 10.09
C ALA A 554 31.02 -29.68 11.62
N ALA A 555 31.93 -30.54 12.09
CA ALA A 555 32.26 -30.64 13.51
C ALA A 555 32.91 -29.35 14.05
N LYS A 556 33.74 -28.67 13.24
CA LYS A 556 34.31 -27.35 13.56
C LYS A 556 33.24 -26.26 13.59
N TYR A 557 32.40 -26.19 12.55
CA TYR A 557 31.32 -25.22 12.46
C TYR A 557 30.38 -25.32 13.67
N MET A 558 29.89 -26.54 13.94
CA MET A 558 29.00 -26.82 15.08
C MET A 558 29.70 -26.62 16.43
N GLY A 559 30.98 -27.02 16.57
CA GLY A 559 31.73 -26.87 17.82
C GLY A 559 31.98 -25.40 18.22
N ARG A 560 32.19 -24.51 17.24
CA ARG A 560 32.25 -23.06 17.47
C ARG A 560 30.86 -22.45 17.64
N TRP A 561 29.87 -22.85 16.85
CA TRP A 561 28.48 -22.38 17.03
C TRP A 561 27.97 -22.68 18.45
N MET A 562 28.20 -23.90 18.98
CA MET A 562 27.84 -24.25 20.37
C MET A 562 28.48 -23.32 21.41
N LEU A 563 29.68 -22.79 21.16
CA LEU A 563 30.33 -21.82 22.06
C LEU A 563 29.67 -20.44 21.99
N LEU A 564 29.33 -19.97 20.79
CA LEU A 564 28.63 -18.71 20.60
C LEU A 564 27.19 -18.79 21.15
N ALA A 565 26.49 -19.87 20.86
CA ALA A 565 25.16 -20.18 21.38
C ALA A 565 25.13 -20.20 22.92
N PHE A 566 26.13 -20.79 23.57
CA PHE A 566 26.24 -20.77 25.04
C PHE A 566 26.30 -19.33 25.59
N PHE A 567 27.10 -18.45 25.00
CA PHE A 567 27.15 -17.04 25.42
C PHE A 567 25.92 -16.23 24.97
N GLY A 568 25.29 -16.57 23.84
CA GLY A 568 24.03 -15.99 23.40
C GLY A 568 22.85 -16.33 24.33
N VAL A 569 22.84 -17.55 24.89
CA VAL A 569 21.89 -17.95 25.95
C VAL A 569 22.15 -17.13 27.23
N ILE A 570 23.42 -16.92 27.61
CA ILE A 570 23.76 -16.06 28.75
C ILE A 570 23.32 -14.61 28.51
N GLN A 571 23.59 -14.04 27.33
CA GLN A 571 23.11 -12.70 26.95
C GLN A 571 21.58 -12.61 27.00
N ALA A 572 20.86 -13.61 26.47
CA ALA A 572 19.40 -13.66 26.51
C ALA A 572 18.84 -13.73 27.94
N LEU A 573 19.47 -14.53 28.80
CA LEU A 573 19.12 -14.61 30.22
C LEU A 573 19.36 -13.26 30.92
N VAL A 574 20.53 -12.62 30.72
CA VAL A 574 20.82 -11.32 31.34
C VAL A 574 19.81 -10.26 30.88
N VAL A 575 19.63 -10.09 29.57
CA VAL A 575 18.64 -9.15 28.98
C VAL A 575 17.26 -9.37 29.60
N SER A 576 16.67 -10.56 29.36
CA SER A 576 15.26 -10.83 29.69
C SER A 576 14.96 -10.91 31.19
N ILE A 577 15.92 -11.34 32.04
CA ILE A 577 15.75 -11.26 33.49
C ILE A 577 15.78 -9.80 33.94
N GLY A 578 16.64 -8.96 33.36
CA GLY A 578 16.66 -7.53 33.66
C GLY A 578 15.41 -6.80 33.21
N ASP A 579 14.86 -7.11 32.03
CA ASP A 579 13.59 -6.56 31.55
C ASP A 579 12.44 -6.89 32.54
N LEU A 580 12.42 -8.13 33.06
CA LEU A 580 11.48 -8.57 34.09
C LEU A 580 11.73 -7.91 35.47
N VAL A 581 12.96 -7.51 35.78
CA VAL A 581 13.32 -6.76 37.01
C VAL A 581 12.96 -5.27 36.89
N ILE A 582 13.03 -4.68 35.70
CA ILE A 582 12.49 -3.35 35.38
C ILE A 582 10.96 -3.34 35.50
N GLY A 583 10.33 -4.51 35.34
CA GLY A 583 8.90 -4.72 35.56
C GLY A 583 8.09 -4.86 34.27
N VAL A 584 8.73 -5.16 33.14
CA VAL A 584 8.07 -5.35 31.83
C VAL A 584 6.90 -6.33 31.96
N GLN A 585 5.70 -5.89 31.56
CA GLN A 585 4.49 -6.70 31.59
C GLN A 585 4.69 -7.99 30.78
N THR A 586 4.38 -9.13 31.39
CA THR A 586 4.38 -10.43 30.71
C THR A 586 3.27 -11.33 31.25
N VAL A 587 2.52 -11.95 30.35
CA VAL A 587 1.51 -12.98 30.64
C VAL A 587 2.19 -14.24 31.22
N SER A 588 3.40 -14.55 30.77
CA SER A 588 4.21 -15.66 31.28
C SER A 588 5.69 -15.31 31.28
N ARG A 589 6.23 -15.06 32.49
CA ARG A 589 7.66 -14.76 32.70
C ARG A 589 8.60 -15.86 32.15
N PRO A 590 8.32 -17.17 32.35
CA PRO A 590 9.14 -18.23 31.75
C PRO A 590 9.07 -18.25 30.21
N ALA A 591 7.91 -17.94 29.62
CA ALA A 591 7.79 -17.87 28.16
C ALA A 591 8.61 -16.70 27.58
N PHE A 592 8.62 -15.55 28.25
CA PHE A 592 9.42 -14.38 27.82
C PHE A 592 10.91 -14.71 27.75
N VAL A 593 11.46 -15.29 28.83
CA VAL A 593 12.86 -15.73 28.90
C VAL A 593 13.15 -16.83 27.87
N GLY A 594 12.26 -17.82 27.72
CA GLY A 594 12.40 -18.88 26.71
C GLY A 594 12.42 -18.36 25.28
N THR A 595 11.58 -17.37 24.98
CA THR A 595 11.48 -16.73 23.66
C THR A 595 12.71 -15.88 23.35
N ALA A 596 13.19 -15.09 24.33
CA ALA A 596 14.46 -14.39 24.21
C ALA A 596 15.65 -15.34 23.95
N ILE A 597 15.66 -16.52 24.58
CA ILE A 597 16.65 -17.58 24.32
C ILE A 597 16.54 -18.11 22.88
N VAL A 598 15.34 -18.42 22.38
CA VAL A 598 15.14 -18.90 21.00
C VAL A 598 15.58 -17.83 20.00
N ILE A 599 15.15 -16.58 20.16
CA ILE A 599 15.53 -15.45 19.31
C ILE A 599 17.06 -15.29 19.28
N SER A 600 17.72 -15.33 20.44
CA SER A 600 19.19 -15.23 20.53
C SER A 600 19.91 -16.37 19.82
N LEU A 601 19.41 -17.61 19.90
CA LEU A 601 19.97 -18.75 19.19
C LEU A 601 19.80 -18.64 17.67
N VAL A 602 18.65 -18.14 17.20
CA VAL A 602 18.38 -17.89 15.77
C VAL A 602 19.30 -16.79 15.25
N PHE A 603 19.39 -15.67 15.96
CA PHE A 603 20.20 -14.52 15.57
C PHE A 603 21.70 -14.87 15.60
N THR A 604 22.15 -15.62 16.60
CA THR A 604 23.51 -16.21 16.64
C THR A 604 23.77 -17.09 15.43
N SER A 605 22.79 -17.90 14.99
CA SER A 605 22.93 -18.77 13.82
C SER A 605 23.06 -17.99 12.51
N ILE A 606 22.23 -16.96 12.31
CA ILE A 606 22.26 -16.09 11.11
C ILE A 606 23.57 -15.28 11.05
N VAL A 607 23.92 -14.60 12.15
CA VAL A 607 25.13 -13.75 12.24
C VAL A 607 26.41 -14.59 12.12
N TYR A 608 26.44 -15.80 12.69
CA TYR A 608 27.56 -16.72 12.55
C TYR A 608 27.65 -17.33 11.13
N MET A 609 26.52 -17.66 10.48
CA MET A 609 26.51 -18.09 9.07
C MET A 609 27.14 -17.01 8.18
N LEU A 610 26.64 -15.77 8.23
CA LEU A 610 27.14 -14.67 7.40
C LEU A 610 28.63 -14.43 7.66
N SER A 611 29.03 -14.36 8.93
CA SER A 611 30.41 -14.03 9.31
C SER A 611 31.40 -15.17 9.13
N THR A 612 30.98 -16.43 9.11
CA THR A 612 31.88 -17.54 8.72
C THR A 612 32.02 -17.69 7.22
N CYS A 613 30.92 -17.55 6.48
CA CYS A 613 30.90 -17.63 5.02
C CYS A 613 31.68 -16.47 4.38
N PHE A 614 31.51 -15.24 4.86
CA PHE A 614 32.04 -14.03 4.20
C PHE A 614 33.00 -13.19 5.07
N GLN A 615 33.39 -13.67 6.26
CA GLN A 615 34.36 -13.00 7.17
C GLN A 615 34.02 -11.52 7.40
N HIS A 616 34.95 -10.60 7.11
CA HIS A 616 34.77 -9.16 7.30
C HIS A 616 33.60 -8.58 6.48
N ILE A 617 33.31 -9.12 5.29
CA ILE A 617 32.16 -8.71 4.48
C ILE A 617 30.87 -9.19 5.14
N GLY A 618 30.86 -10.42 5.68
CA GLY A 618 29.73 -10.97 6.43
C GLY A 618 29.39 -10.13 7.66
N LYS A 619 30.40 -9.70 8.40
CA LYS A 619 30.26 -8.77 9.52
C LYS A 619 29.65 -7.42 9.09
N GLY A 620 30.04 -6.89 7.93
CA GLY A 620 29.41 -5.70 7.34
C GLY A 620 27.94 -5.91 6.95
N LEU A 621 27.62 -7.06 6.32
CA LEU A 621 26.25 -7.43 5.98
C LEU A 621 25.35 -7.54 7.22
N CYS A 622 25.85 -8.09 8.34
CA CYS A 622 25.10 -8.13 9.60
C CYS A 622 24.70 -6.73 10.11
N VAL A 623 25.51 -5.69 9.88
CA VAL A 623 25.19 -4.31 10.25
C VAL A 623 24.16 -3.71 9.29
N ILE A 624 24.30 -3.94 7.98
CA ILE A 624 23.34 -3.46 6.98
C ILE A 624 21.95 -4.09 7.25
N ILE A 625 21.91 -5.41 7.48
CA ILE A 625 20.68 -6.15 7.80
C ILE A 625 20.07 -5.69 9.12
N MET A 626 20.87 -5.32 10.12
CA MET A 626 20.37 -4.71 11.36
C MET A 626 19.71 -3.34 11.10
N VAL A 627 20.36 -2.46 10.34
CA VAL A 627 19.88 -1.09 10.09
C VAL A 627 18.58 -1.08 9.28
N VAL A 628 18.47 -1.93 8.25
CA VAL A 628 17.23 -2.00 7.43
C VAL A 628 16.07 -2.63 8.22
N GLN A 629 16.34 -3.54 9.17
CA GLN A 629 15.31 -4.15 10.01
C GLN A 629 14.64 -3.18 11.00
N ILE A 630 15.34 -2.16 11.52
CA ILE A 630 14.79 -1.25 12.53
C ILE A 630 13.45 -0.61 12.08
N PRO A 631 13.35 0.01 10.89
CA PRO A 631 12.05 0.36 10.31
C PRO A 631 11.33 -0.87 9.73
N GLY A 632 12.06 -1.75 9.03
CA GLY A 632 11.49 -2.81 8.20
C GLY A 632 10.73 -3.93 8.93
N SER A 633 10.82 -4.02 10.26
CA SER A 633 10.19 -5.09 11.06
C SER A 633 8.96 -4.66 11.88
N ALA A 634 8.35 -3.52 11.52
CA ALA A 634 7.14 -2.98 12.18
C ALA A 634 7.27 -2.81 13.72
N GLY A 635 8.47 -2.49 14.20
CA GLY A 635 8.76 -2.34 15.62
C GLY A 635 8.17 -1.07 16.24
N LEU A 636 8.36 0.08 15.56
CA LEU A 636 7.91 1.40 15.99
C LEU A 636 6.61 1.86 15.33
N TYR A 637 6.37 1.45 14.08
CA TYR A 637 5.23 1.85 13.26
C TYR A 637 4.57 0.61 12.63
N PRO A 638 3.24 0.63 12.38
CA PRO A 638 2.58 -0.39 11.55
C PRO A 638 3.24 -0.52 10.17
N ILE A 639 3.32 -1.74 9.64
CA ILE A 639 4.01 -2.00 8.37
C ILE A 639 3.31 -1.31 7.19
N GLU A 640 2.00 -1.11 7.29
CA GLU A 640 1.12 -0.42 6.37
C GLU A 640 1.54 1.03 6.12
N MET A 641 2.06 1.70 7.15
CA MET A 641 2.52 3.10 7.09
C MET A 641 3.89 3.26 6.40
N LEU A 642 4.59 2.16 6.10
CA LEU A 642 5.94 2.20 5.55
C LEU A 642 5.95 2.07 4.02
N PRO A 643 6.97 2.62 3.33
CA PRO A 643 7.11 2.46 1.89
C PRO A 643 7.14 1.00 1.41
N SER A 644 6.73 0.78 0.16
CA SER A 644 6.62 -0.53 -0.49
C SER A 644 7.90 -1.39 -0.37
N PHE A 645 9.08 -0.77 -0.43
CA PHE A 645 10.38 -1.42 -0.22
C PHE A 645 10.46 -2.14 1.15
N PHE A 646 10.03 -1.50 2.23
CA PHE A 646 10.04 -2.11 3.56
C PHE A 646 8.94 -3.15 3.71
N ARG A 647 7.75 -2.90 3.16
CA ARG A 647 6.64 -3.87 3.13
C ARG A 647 7.00 -5.17 2.39
N PHE A 648 7.78 -5.08 1.32
CA PHE A 648 8.27 -6.23 0.57
C PHE A 648 9.31 -7.05 1.36
N LEU A 649 10.20 -6.41 2.13
CA LEU A 649 11.25 -7.09 2.88
C LEU A 649 10.82 -7.58 4.27
N HIS A 650 9.76 -7.02 4.86
CA HIS A 650 9.23 -7.36 6.18
C HIS A 650 9.04 -8.88 6.46
N PRO A 651 8.56 -9.72 5.52
CA PRO A 651 8.44 -11.17 5.72
C PRO A 651 9.78 -11.94 5.66
N LEU A 652 10.88 -11.28 5.29
CA LEU A 652 12.24 -11.86 5.22
C LEU A 652 13.11 -11.45 6.42
N PHE A 653 12.53 -10.79 7.42
CA PHE A 653 13.26 -10.22 8.54
C PHE A 653 13.03 -10.99 9.85
N PRO A 654 14.08 -11.58 10.46
CA PRO A 654 13.96 -12.28 11.74
C PRO A 654 13.48 -11.37 12.88
N PHE A 655 13.68 -10.04 12.78
CA PHE A 655 13.11 -9.08 13.73
C PHE A 655 11.58 -9.07 13.74
N THR A 656 10.92 -9.25 12.59
CA THR A 656 9.45 -9.23 12.48
C THR A 656 8.84 -10.31 13.39
N TYR A 657 9.36 -11.53 13.26
CA TYR A 657 8.88 -12.69 14.02
C TYR A 657 9.36 -12.65 15.48
N GLY A 658 10.57 -12.16 15.75
CA GLY A 658 11.07 -12.01 17.12
C GLY A 658 10.30 -10.96 17.94
N ILE A 659 10.02 -9.80 17.36
CA ILE A 659 9.21 -8.74 18.00
C ILE A 659 7.78 -9.24 18.22
N ASN A 660 7.15 -9.87 17.22
CA ASN A 660 5.77 -10.33 17.36
C ASN A 660 5.64 -11.50 18.35
N ALA A 661 6.59 -12.44 18.40
CA ALA A 661 6.62 -13.49 19.42
C ALA A 661 6.76 -12.93 20.85
N LEU A 662 7.50 -11.83 21.03
CA LEU A 662 7.58 -11.13 22.33
C LEU A 662 6.32 -10.30 22.63
N ARG A 663 5.70 -9.66 21.63
CA ARG A 663 4.42 -8.94 21.78
C ARG A 663 3.29 -9.84 22.30
N GLU A 664 3.16 -11.05 21.76
CA GLU A 664 2.19 -12.07 22.23
C GLU A 664 2.36 -12.38 23.73
N ILE A 665 3.59 -12.38 24.24
CA ILE A 665 3.88 -12.64 25.65
C ILE A 665 3.67 -11.40 26.54
N VAL A 666 3.80 -10.20 25.99
CA VAL A 666 3.58 -8.93 26.72
C VAL A 666 2.08 -8.62 26.83
N GLY A 667 1.36 -8.63 25.70
CA GLY A 667 -0.04 -8.18 25.61
C GLY A 667 -1.09 -9.29 25.71
N GLY A 668 -0.79 -10.50 25.21
CA GLY A 668 -1.74 -11.61 25.13
C GLY A 668 -1.52 -12.47 23.87
N PHE A 669 -1.77 -13.77 24.00
CA PHE A 669 -1.60 -14.74 22.90
C PHE A 669 -2.85 -14.78 22.02
N TYR A 670 -2.68 -14.71 20.70
CA TYR A 670 -3.80 -14.83 19.75
C TYR A 670 -3.66 -16.07 18.85
N GLY A 671 -4.52 -17.07 19.09
CA GLY A 671 -4.63 -18.28 18.27
C GLY A 671 -3.34 -19.10 18.21
N HIS A 672 -2.67 -19.07 17.06
CA HIS A 672 -1.38 -19.74 16.84
C HIS A 672 -0.26 -18.76 16.46
N THR A 673 -0.47 -17.45 16.57
CA THR A 673 0.45 -16.39 16.09
C THR A 673 1.84 -16.53 16.70
N TYR A 674 1.93 -16.71 18.03
CA TYR A 674 3.17 -17.03 18.74
C TYR A 674 3.92 -18.26 18.17
N LEU A 675 3.22 -19.38 17.97
CA LEU A 675 3.82 -20.62 17.46
C LEU A 675 4.30 -20.47 16.01
N SER A 676 3.53 -19.78 15.17
CA SER A 676 3.91 -19.46 13.79
C SER A 676 5.17 -18.59 13.74
N CYS A 677 5.29 -17.59 14.62
CA CYS A 677 6.50 -16.76 14.71
C CYS A 677 7.73 -17.58 15.12
N LEU A 678 7.61 -18.47 16.12
CA LEU A 678 8.69 -19.39 16.50
C LEU A 678 9.05 -20.39 15.39
N ALA A 679 8.06 -20.86 14.62
CA ALA A 679 8.27 -21.79 13.51
C ALA A 679 9.06 -21.13 12.36
N VAL A 680 8.75 -19.88 12.01
CA VAL A 680 9.51 -19.14 10.98
C VAL A 680 10.94 -18.84 11.45
N LEU A 681 11.12 -18.36 12.68
CA LEU A 681 12.45 -18.16 13.28
C LEU A 681 13.29 -19.46 13.28
N GLY A 682 12.65 -20.60 13.59
CA GLY A 682 13.26 -21.92 13.51
C GLY A 682 13.69 -22.30 12.08
N ALA A 683 12.84 -22.01 11.09
CA ALA A 683 13.16 -22.24 9.67
C ALA A 683 14.31 -21.35 9.19
N GLU A 684 14.36 -20.07 9.57
CA GLU A 684 15.47 -19.15 9.27
C GLU A 684 16.80 -19.66 9.85
N ALA A 685 16.80 -20.17 11.09
CA ALA A 685 17.97 -20.78 11.70
C ALA A 685 18.41 -22.05 10.94
N LEU A 686 17.48 -22.92 10.54
CA LEU A 686 17.78 -24.11 9.73
C LEU A 686 18.37 -23.75 8.36
N VAL A 687 17.85 -22.72 7.70
CA VAL A 687 18.41 -22.17 6.44
C VAL A 687 19.81 -21.61 6.66
N ALA A 688 20.04 -20.87 7.76
CA ALA A 688 21.37 -20.39 8.12
C ALA A 688 22.37 -21.54 8.39
N PHE A 689 21.94 -22.62 9.05
CA PHE A 689 22.76 -23.82 9.21
C PHE A 689 23.07 -24.50 7.88
N ALA A 690 22.08 -24.66 6.99
CA ALA A 690 22.25 -25.27 5.69
C ALA A 690 23.26 -24.49 4.83
N ILE A 691 23.11 -23.16 4.74
CA ILE A 691 24.04 -22.27 4.03
C ILE A 691 25.43 -22.30 4.69
N GLY A 692 25.52 -22.19 6.02
CA GLY A 692 26.78 -22.19 6.76
C GLY A 692 27.60 -23.47 6.61
N LEU A 693 26.93 -24.62 6.49
CA LEU A 693 27.58 -25.93 6.27
C LEU A 693 27.91 -26.17 4.78
N ALA A 694 27.01 -25.81 3.85
CA ALA A 694 27.18 -26.07 2.43
C ALA A 694 28.12 -25.08 1.73
N LEU A 695 28.04 -23.78 2.05
CA LEU A 695 28.72 -22.72 1.30
C LEU A 695 30.15 -22.46 1.82
N ARG A 696 30.38 -22.55 3.14
CA ARG A 696 31.70 -22.31 3.76
C ARG A 696 32.86 -23.07 3.10
N PRO A 697 32.76 -24.37 2.74
CA PRO A 697 33.84 -25.11 2.05
C PRO A 697 34.29 -24.49 0.72
N PHE A 698 33.38 -23.85 -0.02
CA PHE A 698 33.71 -23.20 -1.30
C PHE A 698 34.36 -21.83 -1.09
N LEU A 699 33.95 -21.10 -0.06
CA LEU A 699 34.42 -19.74 0.24
C LEU A 699 35.77 -19.69 0.99
N VAL A 700 36.30 -20.79 1.52
CA VAL A 700 37.60 -20.79 2.25
C VAL A 700 38.74 -20.14 1.43
N ASN A 701 38.83 -20.46 0.13
CA ASN A 701 39.85 -19.91 -0.75
C ASN A 701 39.67 -18.42 -1.09
N LEU A 702 38.43 -17.92 -0.95
CA LEU A 702 38.08 -16.52 -1.15
C LEU A 702 38.39 -15.72 0.13
N ASN A 703 37.97 -16.26 1.27
CA ASN A 703 38.20 -15.69 2.59
C ASN A 703 39.70 -15.58 2.91
N ALA A 704 40.50 -16.61 2.61
CA ALA A 704 41.95 -16.56 2.82
C ALA A 704 42.63 -15.45 1.98
N MET A 705 42.19 -15.26 0.74
CA MET A 705 42.67 -14.19 -0.16
C MET A 705 42.28 -12.80 0.38
N ILE A 706 41.00 -12.58 0.68
CA ILE A 706 40.49 -11.30 1.20
C ILE A 706 41.15 -10.96 2.54
N THR A 707 41.36 -11.95 3.42
CA THR A 707 41.96 -11.72 4.74
C THR A 707 43.46 -11.44 4.64
N ARG A 708 44.19 -12.07 3.72
CA ARG A 708 45.58 -11.70 3.38
C ARG A 708 45.64 -10.27 2.86
N ASP A 709 44.80 -9.93 1.87
CA ASP A 709 44.82 -8.63 1.22
C ASP A 709 44.43 -7.51 2.23
N LEU A 710 43.47 -7.74 3.12
CA LEU A 710 43.17 -6.86 4.26
C LEU A 710 44.33 -6.75 5.25
N SER A 711 45.00 -7.85 5.59
CA SER A 711 46.16 -7.82 6.51
C SER A 711 47.31 -6.95 5.99
N SER A 712 47.45 -6.82 4.67
CA SER A 712 48.50 -6.02 4.04
C SER A 712 48.39 -4.51 4.31
N SER A 713 47.25 -4.02 4.81
CA SER A 713 47.08 -2.62 5.24
C SER A 713 47.66 -2.33 6.62
N GLY A 714 47.92 -3.35 7.44
CA GLY A 714 48.30 -3.22 8.84
C GLY A 714 47.19 -2.71 9.79
N LEU A 715 46.04 -2.29 9.27
CA LEU A 715 44.96 -1.65 10.05
C LEU A 715 43.80 -2.59 10.42
N PHE A 716 43.59 -3.68 9.67
CA PHE A 716 42.49 -4.62 9.93
C PHE A 716 42.95 -5.82 10.76
N LEU A 717 42.12 -6.20 11.75
CA LEU A 717 42.29 -7.41 12.57
C LEU A 717 42.01 -8.69 11.75
N ALA A 718 42.95 -9.04 10.88
CA ALA A 718 42.86 -10.15 9.94
C ALA A 718 43.13 -11.51 10.62
N GLU A 719 42.12 -12.38 10.68
CA GLU A 719 42.26 -13.71 11.29
C GLU A 719 43.05 -14.66 10.37
N ALA A 720 44.18 -15.20 10.83
CA ALA A 720 45.03 -16.09 10.05
C ALA A 720 44.37 -17.47 9.78
N THR A 721 43.53 -17.52 8.75
CA THR A 721 42.81 -18.71 8.28
C THR A 721 43.81 -19.81 7.86
N ARG A 722 43.80 -20.95 8.58
CA ARG A 722 44.67 -22.08 8.25
C ARG A 722 44.13 -22.83 7.03
N VAL A 723 44.63 -22.46 5.86
CA VAL A 723 44.18 -22.97 4.54
C VAL A 723 44.26 -24.51 4.48
N PRO A 724 43.16 -25.23 4.17
CA PRO A 724 43.17 -26.67 4.02
C PRO A 724 43.94 -27.12 2.76
N SER A 725 44.45 -28.34 2.78
CA SER A 725 45.51 -28.85 1.89
C SER A 725 45.20 -28.99 0.37
N SER A 726 44.08 -28.46 -0.12
CA SER A 726 43.64 -28.56 -1.53
C SER A 726 43.81 -27.25 -2.31
N ARG A 727 45.03 -26.69 -2.35
CA ARG A 727 45.36 -25.40 -2.99
C ARG A 727 45.14 -25.33 -4.52
N TYR A 728 45.01 -26.49 -5.18
CA TYR A 728 44.88 -26.64 -6.64
C TYR A 728 43.73 -27.59 -7.01
N ARG A 729 43.16 -27.51 -8.22
CA ARG A 729 42.15 -28.48 -8.73
C ARG A 729 42.83 -29.76 -9.22
N LEU A 730 42.13 -30.91 -9.19
CA LEU A 730 42.71 -32.19 -9.66
C LEU A 730 43.08 -32.11 -11.15
N THR A 731 42.18 -31.55 -11.97
CA THR A 731 42.40 -31.32 -13.41
C THR A 731 43.60 -30.41 -13.70
N GLN A 732 43.93 -29.47 -12.81
CA GLN A 732 45.11 -28.60 -12.95
C GLN A 732 46.41 -29.38 -12.65
N ILE A 733 46.41 -30.24 -11.62
CA ILE A 733 47.56 -31.11 -11.32
C ILE A 733 47.78 -32.12 -12.45
N VAL A 734 46.71 -32.74 -12.96
CA VAL A 734 46.80 -33.69 -14.08
C VAL A 734 47.28 -32.99 -15.36
N ALA A 735 46.77 -31.80 -15.70
CA ALA A 735 47.24 -31.04 -16.86
C ALA A 735 48.74 -30.63 -16.74
N ALA A 736 49.17 -30.18 -15.55
CA ALA A 736 50.56 -29.82 -15.28
C ALA A 736 51.54 -31.01 -15.21
N LEU A 737 51.02 -32.25 -15.19
CA LEU A 737 51.79 -33.50 -15.31
C LEU A 737 51.72 -34.11 -16.72
N ALA A 738 50.67 -33.80 -17.50
CA ALA A 738 50.51 -34.32 -18.86
C ALA A 738 51.31 -33.52 -19.90
N ASP A 739 51.40 -32.20 -19.73
CA ASP A 739 52.21 -31.29 -20.55
C ASP A 739 52.63 -30.09 -19.69
N HIS A 740 53.77 -30.20 -19.02
CA HIS A 740 54.23 -29.18 -18.06
C HIS A 740 54.53 -27.85 -18.76
N GLU A 741 55.24 -27.88 -19.89
CA GLU A 741 55.60 -26.67 -20.63
C GLU A 741 54.39 -26.01 -21.29
N GLY A 742 53.51 -26.76 -21.96
CA GLY A 742 52.32 -26.22 -22.60
C GLY A 742 51.29 -25.74 -21.56
N PHE A 743 51.20 -26.40 -20.40
CA PHE A 743 50.45 -25.87 -19.27
C PHE A 743 51.04 -24.52 -18.82
N GLN A 744 52.34 -24.45 -18.52
CA GLN A 744 53.01 -23.22 -18.09
C GLN A 744 52.87 -22.09 -19.12
N ARG A 745 53.12 -22.35 -20.42
CA ARG A 745 52.98 -21.40 -21.53
C ARG A 745 51.52 -20.94 -21.71
N SER A 746 50.54 -21.84 -21.63
CA SER A 746 49.13 -21.47 -21.75
C SER A 746 48.62 -20.65 -20.56
N VAL A 747 49.12 -20.91 -19.35
CA VAL A 747 48.76 -20.19 -18.13
C VAL A 747 49.39 -18.80 -18.12
N SER A 748 50.70 -18.68 -18.38
CA SER A 748 51.40 -17.38 -18.40
C SER A 748 50.83 -16.45 -19.48
N ALA A 749 50.51 -16.97 -20.67
CA ALA A 749 49.84 -16.22 -21.72
C ALA A 749 48.39 -15.81 -21.37
N ARG A 750 47.71 -16.48 -20.44
CA ARG A 750 46.41 -16.05 -19.89
C ARG A 750 46.59 -14.99 -18.79
N ALA A 751 47.50 -15.22 -17.84
CA ALA A 751 47.82 -14.29 -16.77
C ALA A 751 48.30 -12.93 -17.31
N ALA A 752 49.23 -12.91 -18.25
CA ALA A 752 49.72 -11.66 -18.86
C ALA A 752 48.64 -10.87 -19.63
N ARG A 753 47.65 -11.55 -20.23
CA ARG A 753 46.48 -10.90 -20.85
C ARG A 753 45.51 -10.35 -19.81
N PHE A 754 45.36 -11.03 -18.67
CA PHE A 754 44.54 -10.57 -17.56
C PHE A 754 45.16 -9.36 -16.85
N GLU A 755 46.43 -9.44 -16.43
CA GLU A 755 47.14 -8.36 -15.72
C GLU A 755 47.21 -7.05 -16.53
N ARG A 756 47.34 -7.12 -17.86
CA ARG A 756 47.27 -5.92 -18.73
C ARG A 756 45.90 -5.21 -18.69
N ARG A 757 44.81 -5.93 -18.41
CA ARG A 757 43.44 -5.38 -18.35
C ARG A 757 42.95 -5.11 -16.93
N TYR A 758 43.41 -5.90 -15.95
CA TYR A 758 43.05 -5.81 -14.53
C TYR A 758 43.06 -4.39 -13.94
N PRO A 759 44.10 -3.54 -14.10
CA PRO A 759 44.10 -2.20 -13.51
C PRO A 759 43.08 -1.26 -14.16
N TRP A 760 42.75 -1.45 -15.45
CA TRP A 760 41.68 -0.71 -16.12
C TRP A 760 40.30 -1.18 -15.65
N ILE A 761 40.05 -2.50 -15.64
CA ILE A 761 38.77 -3.09 -15.18
C ILE A 761 38.51 -2.69 -13.72
N ARG A 762 39.52 -2.77 -12.85
CA ARG A 762 39.40 -2.39 -11.43
C ARG A 762 39.12 -0.90 -11.25
N ARG A 763 39.79 -0.02 -12.00
CA ARG A 763 39.52 1.43 -11.98
C ARG A 763 38.11 1.75 -12.48
N ALA A 764 37.70 1.14 -13.60
CA ALA A 764 36.35 1.31 -14.15
C ALA A 764 35.28 0.87 -13.14
N ALA A 765 35.42 -0.33 -12.54
CA ALA A 765 34.49 -0.83 -11.54
C ALA A 765 34.42 0.02 -10.26
N ILE A 766 35.53 0.62 -9.81
CA ILE A 766 35.54 1.55 -8.67
C ILE A 766 34.86 2.88 -9.06
N VAL A 767 35.17 3.46 -10.22
CA VAL A 767 34.55 4.71 -10.70
C VAL A 767 33.06 4.53 -10.87
N ILE A 768 32.62 3.48 -11.57
CA ILE A 768 31.22 3.11 -11.77
C ILE A 768 30.52 2.79 -10.43
N GLY A 769 31.24 2.16 -9.50
CA GLY A 769 30.79 1.85 -8.14
C GLY A 769 30.60 3.05 -7.22
N VAL A 770 31.07 4.25 -7.60
CA VAL A 770 30.81 5.51 -6.90
C VAL A 770 29.87 6.42 -7.72
N LEU A 771 30.08 6.48 -9.03
CA LEU A 771 29.35 7.36 -9.94
C LEU A 771 27.87 6.99 -10.08
N VAL A 772 27.53 5.70 -10.14
CA VAL A 772 26.11 5.28 -10.19
C VAL A 772 25.39 5.57 -8.87
N PRO A 773 25.94 5.26 -7.67
CA PRO A 773 25.42 5.79 -6.40
C PRO A 773 25.20 7.29 -6.35
N VAL A 774 26.15 8.10 -6.85
CA VAL A 774 26.00 9.56 -6.87
C VAL A 774 24.87 10.00 -7.81
N ILE A 775 24.72 9.38 -8.97
CA ILE A 775 23.59 9.64 -9.89
C ILE A 775 22.26 9.23 -9.25
N LEU A 776 22.17 8.05 -8.63
CA LEU A 776 20.97 7.60 -7.93
C LEU A 776 20.62 8.53 -6.76
N ALA A 777 21.61 8.99 -5.98
CA ALA A 777 21.39 9.97 -4.92
C ALA A 777 20.85 11.30 -5.45
N VAL A 778 21.41 11.83 -6.54
CA VAL A 778 20.91 13.07 -7.18
C VAL A 778 19.49 12.88 -7.74
N LEU A 779 19.21 11.75 -8.40
CA LEU A 779 17.85 11.44 -8.88
C LEU A 779 16.84 11.33 -7.72
N SER A 780 17.24 10.74 -6.58
CA SER A 780 16.37 10.61 -5.41
C SER A 780 15.88 11.96 -4.84
N VAL A 781 16.62 13.05 -5.06
CA VAL A 781 16.21 14.42 -4.68
C VAL A 781 15.06 14.93 -5.56
N THR A 782 14.91 14.42 -6.79
CA THR A 782 13.89 14.88 -7.74
C THR A 782 12.52 14.20 -7.61
N ASN A 783 12.43 13.03 -6.96
CA ASN A 783 11.15 12.37 -6.69
C ASN A 783 11.14 11.67 -5.32
N ALA A 784 10.54 12.32 -4.33
CA ALA A 784 10.46 11.83 -2.95
C ALA A 784 9.75 10.47 -2.81
N ALA A 785 8.77 10.17 -3.68
CA ALA A 785 8.00 8.93 -3.62
C ALA A 785 8.84 7.69 -3.98
N GLU A 786 9.89 7.85 -4.80
CA GLU A 786 10.74 6.76 -5.26
C GLU A 786 12.01 6.56 -4.43
N VAL A 787 12.35 7.48 -3.50
CA VAL A 787 13.56 7.42 -2.65
C VAL A 787 13.82 6.02 -2.05
N PRO A 788 12.83 5.27 -1.53
CA PRO A 788 13.06 3.93 -0.98
C PRO A 788 13.40 2.88 -2.04
N VAL A 789 12.85 3.00 -3.25
CA VAL A 789 13.16 2.13 -4.40
C VAL A 789 14.56 2.44 -4.92
N VAL A 790 14.92 3.73 -4.99
CA VAL A 790 16.26 4.20 -5.38
C VAL A 790 17.31 3.76 -4.36
N LEU A 791 17.02 3.81 -3.06
CA LEU A 791 17.88 3.25 -2.00
C LEU A 791 18.03 1.72 -2.13
N GLY A 792 16.95 1.00 -2.40
CA GLY A 792 17.00 -0.45 -2.66
C GLY A 792 17.89 -0.79 -3.85
N ALA A 793 17.70 -0.10 -4.98
CA ALA A 793 18.53 -0.24 -6.17
C ALA A 793 20.00 0.13 -5.92
N TRP A 794 20.27 1.17 -5.13
CA TRP A 794 21.61 1.56 -4.71
C TRP A 794 22.30 0.46 -3.86
N ILE A 795 21.61 -0.11 -2.86
CA ILE A 795 22.15 -1.22 -2.05
C ILE A 795 22.46 -2.43 -2.94
N VAL A 796 21.53 -2.81 -3.83
CA VAL A 796 21.73 -3.92 -4.79
C VAL A 796 22.93 -3.64 -5.71
N TRP A 797 23.08 -2.40 -6.21
CA TRP A 797 24.20 -2.01 -7.05
C TRP A 797 25.56 -2.11 -6.33
N VAL A 798 25.64 -1.62 -5.08
CA VAL A 798 26.84 -1.73 -4.26
C VAL A 798 27.21 -3.21 -4.03
N LEU A 799 26.23 -4.07 -3.75
CA LEU A 799 26.45 -5.50 -3.61
C LEU A 799 26.89 -6.17 -4.92
N LEU A 800 26.36 -5.77 -6.07
CA LEU A 800 26.80 -6.24 -7.39
C LEU A 800 28.25 -5.83 -7.70
N VAL A 801 28.62 -4.58 -7.46
CA VAL A 801 29.99 -4.09 -7.69
C VAL A 801 30.99 -4.74 -6.73
N ILE A 802 30.63 -4.91 -5.45
CA ILE A 802 31.43 -5.67 -4.48
C ILE A 802 31.63 -7.11 -4.96
N THR A 803 30.55 -7.78 -5.39
CA THR A 803 30.60 -9.16 -5.90
C THR A 803 31.47 -9.28 -7.16
N PHE A 804 31.38 -8.32 -8.07
CA PHE A 804 32.23 -8.25 -9.27
C PHE A 804 33.71 -8.06 -8.92
N LEU A 805 34.05 -7.14 -8.03
CA LEU A 805 35.44 -6.90 -7.58
C LEU A 805 36.03 -8.12 -6.86
N ILE A 806 35.22 -8.78 -6.02
CA ILE A 806 35.57 -10.05 -5.36
C ILE A 806 35.83 -11.16 -6.39
N GLY A 807 34.97 -11.29 -7.40
CA GLY A 807 35.14 -12.24 -8.50
C GLY A 807 36.40 -11.97 -9.34
N LEU A 808 36.66 -10.69 -9.66
CA LEU A 808 37.85 -10.25 -10.38
C LEU A 808 39.15 -10.60 -9.62
N GLN A 809 39.19 -10.34 -8.31
CA GLN A 809 40.33 -10.68 -7.45
C GLN A 809 40.49 -12.20 -7.32
N TYR A 810 39.39 -12.97 -7.23
CA TYR A 810 39.43 -14.43 -7.18
C TYR A 810 39.97 -15.04 -8.48
N VAL A 811 39.64 -14.48 -9.65
CA VAL A 811 40.21 -14.88 -10.95
C VAL A 811 41.71 -14.58 -10.99
N ARG A 812 42.16 -13.44 -10.46
CA ARG A 812 43.59 -13.08 -10.35
C ARG A 812 44.36 -14.12 -9.54
N GLU A 813 43.97 -14.34 -8.29
CA GLU A 813 44.60 -15.35 -7.41
C GLU A 813 44.47 -16.77 -8.00
N ALA A 814 43.43 -17.07 -8.78
CA ALA A 814 43.30 -18.35 -9.49
C ALA A 814 44.31 -18.50 -10.65
N LEU A 815 44.73 -17.42 -11.30
CA LEU A 815 45.80 -17.41 -12.30
C LEU A 815 47.17 -17.48 -11.62
N ASP A 816 47.41 -16.70 -10.57
CA ASP A 816 48.67 -16.72 -9.80
C ASP A 816 48.94 -18.13 -9.23
N ARG A 817 47.91 -18.79 -8.67
CA ARG A 817 48.00 -20.19 -8.22
C ARG A 817 48.34 -21.16 -9.37
N GLN A 818 47.82 -20.93 -10.58
CA GLN A 818 48.17 -21.77 -11.74
C GLN A 818 49.60 -21.50 -12.23
N GLN A 819 50.09 -20.26 -12.18
CA GLN A 819 51.48 -19.93 -12.50
C GLN A 819 52.45 -20.57 -11.51
N LEU A 820 52.15 -20.52 -10.19
CA LEU A 820 52.91 -21.21 -9.17
C LEU A 820 52.95 -22.73 -9.44
N LEU A 821 51.81 -23.36 -9.73
CA LEU A 821 51.77 -24.80 -10.03
C LEU A 821 52.60 -25.17 -11.29
N GLY A 822 52.57 -24.32 -12.31
CA GLY A 822 53.41 -24.43 -13.51
C GLY A 822 54.85 -23.96 -13.33
N ALA A 823 55.29 -23.67 -12.11
CA ALA A 823 56.67 -23.33 -11.76
C ALA A 823 57.22 -24.21 -10.62
N MET A 824 56.46 -25.22 -10.18
CA MET A 824 56.93 -26.27 -9.26
C MET A 824 57.60 -27.38 -10.07
N GLU A 825 58.70 -27.93 -9.54
CA GLU A 825 59.40 -29.05 -10.15
C GLU A 825 58.50 -30.30 -10.25
N GLU A 826 58.70 -31.14 -11.27
CA GLU A 826 57.75 -32.22 -11.59
C GLU A 826 57.56 -33.21 -10.42
N GLY A 827 58.62 -33.46 -9.63
CA GLY A 827 58.58 -34.28 -8.42
C GLY A 827 57.64 -33.71 -7.35
N ASP A 828 57.61 -32.39 -7.18
CA ASP A 828 56.71 -31.70 -6.26
C ASP A 828 55.24 -31.80 -6.72
N VAL A 829 54.98 -31.66 -8.03
CA VAL A 829 53.64 -31.82 -8.60
C VAL A 829 53.14 -33.27 -8.45
N ARG A 830 54.03 -34.27 -8.63
CA ARG A 830 53.74 -35.69 -8.32
C ARG A 830 53.48 -35.91 -6.81
N SER A 831 54.15 -35.17 -5.92
CA SER A 831 53.89 -35.21 -4.46
C SER A 831 52.48 -34.68 -4.12
N LEU A 832 52.00 -33.64 -4.82
CA LEU A 832 50.65 -33.09 -4.65
C LEU A 832 49.58 -34.08 -5.14
N LEU A 833 49.83 -34.79 -6.25
CA LEU A 833 48.92 -35.85 -6.74
C LEU A 833 48.81 -37.00 -5.74
N THR A 834 49.95 -37.55 -5.29
CA THR A 834 49.99 -38.71 -4.37
C THR A 834 49.37 -38.40 -3.01
N ARG A 835 49.68 -37.25 -2.40
CA ARG A 835 49.01 -36.76 -1.18
C ARG A 835 47.49 -36.64 -1.35
N ARG A 836 47.02 -36.23 -2.54
CA ARG A 836 45.59 -36.11 -2.84
C ARG A 836 44.90 -37.46 -3.01
N VAL A 837 45.56 -38.45 -3.62
CA VAL A 837 45.06 -39.83 -3.73
C VAL A 837 44.98 -40.50 -2.35
N GLN A 838 46.01 -40.36 -1.51
CA GLN A 838 45.97 -40.80 -0.11
C GLN A 838 44.87 -40.08 0.70
N GLY A 839 44.75 -38.75 0.52
CA GLY A 839 43.72 -37.91 1.12
C GLY A 839 42.30 -38.10 0.57
N ALA A 840 42.13 -38.92 -0.47
CA ALA A 840 40.84 -39.40 -0.97
C ALA A 840 40.55 -40.79 -0.39
N ARG A 841 41.50 -41.73 -0.46
CA ARG A 841 41.40 -43.08 0.15
C ARG A 841 41.05 -43.02 1.64
N SER A 842 41.73 -42.16 2.41
CA SER A 842 41.44 -41.96 3.84
C SER A 842 40.05 -41.38 4.12
N ARG A 843 39.53 -40.51 3.24
CA ARG A 843 38.15 -40.00 3.35
C ARG A 843 37.10 -41.03 3.01
N ILE A 844 37.36 -41.90 2.02
CA ILE A 844 36.49 -43.03 1.69
C ILE A 844 36.47 -44.02 2.85
N ALA A 845 37.62 -44.36 3.44
CA ALA A 845 37.71 -45.22 4.61
C ALA A 845 36.99 -44.64 5.85
N LEU A 846 37.14 -43.33 6.11
CA LEU A 846 36.41 -42.64 7.19
C LEU A 846 34.90 -42.58 6.93
N GLY A 847 34.47 -42.41 5.67
CA GLY A 847 33.06 -42.46 5.28
C GLY A 847 32.46 -43.85 5.48
N ALA A 848 33.14 -44.90 5.01
CA ALA A 848 32.74 -46.28 5.23
C ALA A 848 32.65 -46.62 6.73
N ALA A 849 33.67 -46.27 7.52
CA ALA A 849 33.67 -46.50 8.97
C ALA A 849 32.54 -45.74 9.70
N ALA A 850 32.20 -44.53 9.26
CA ALA A 850 31.07 -43.77 9.81
C ALA A 850 29.72 -44.41 9.46
N VAL A 851 29.56 -44.93 8.23
CA VAL A 851 28.35 -45.65 7.80
C VAL A 851 28.22 -46.97 8.58
N SER A 852 29.29 -47.78 8.67
CA SER A 852 29.31 -48.99 9.48
C SER A 852 28.96 -48.71 10.93
N ALA A 853 29.52 -47.66 11.55
CA ALA A 853 29.18 -47.28 12.92
C ALA A 853 27.72 -46.85 13.08
N SER A 854 27.14 -46.14 12.10
CA SER A 854 25.70 -45.81 12.14
C SER A 854 24.80 -47.04 12.00
N ILE A 855 25.17 -48.01 11.14
CA ILE A 855 24.46 -49.28 10.98
C ILE A 855 24.54 -50.09 12.28
N SER A 856 25.72 -50.22 12.89
CA SER A 856 25.88 -50.88 14.20
C SER A 856 25.00 -50.23 15.27
N SER A 857 25.01 -48.90 15.40
CA SER A 857 24.18 -48.21 16.40
C SER A 857 22.67 -48.30 16.14
N ALA A 858 22.26 -48.44 14.87
CA ALA A 858 20.86 -48.68 14.52
C ALA A 858 20.46 -50.13 14.80
N LEU A 859 21.36 -51.09 14.61
CA LEU A 859 21.16 -52.49 14.97
C LEU A 859 21.09 -52.69 16.49
N GLU A 860 22.00 -52.06 17.24
CA GLU A 860 21.97 -52.03 18.72
C GLU A 860 20.66 -51.41 19.25
N ALA A 861 20.20 -50.30 18.66
CA ALA A 861 18.93 -49.68 19.02
C ALA A 861 17.71 -50.56 18.66
N SER A 862 17.77 -51.29 17.53
CA SER A 862 16.70 -52.21 17.14
C SER A 862 16.67 -53.48 18.00
N LEU A 863 17.83 -53.99 18.43
CA LEU A 863 17.93 -55.13 19.34
C LEU A 863 17.46 -54.74 20.74
N ALA A 864 17.91 -53.60 21.27
CA ALA A 864 17.44 -53.09 22.55
C ALA A 864 15.93 -52.79 22.58
N HIS A 865 15.30 -52.50 21.43
CA HIS A 865 13.85 -52.37 21.32
C HIS A 865 13.15 -53.74 21.26
N TYR A 866 13.76 -54.75 20.61
CA TYR A 866 13.23 -56.11 20.56
C TYR A 866 13.29 -56.81 21.92
N ASP A 867 14.43 -56.70 22.62
CA ASP A 867 14.65 -57.19 23.98
C ASP A 867 13.70 -56.51 24.98
N ALA A 868 13.32 -55.25 24.74
CA ALA A 868 12.34 -54.53 25.55
C ALA A 868 10.87 -54.91 25.27
N GLU A 869 10.58 -55.58 24.14
CA GLU A 869 9.24 -56.11 23.82
C GLU A 869 9.09 -57.61 24.18
N HIS A 870 10.20 -58.36 24.31
CA HIS A 870 10.21 -59.82 24.49
C HIS A 870 11.00 -60.31 25.72
N GLY A 871 11.44 -59.40 26.60
CA GLY A 871 12.40 -59.70 27.69
C GLY A 871 11.85 -60.42 28.92
N ASP A 872 10.53 -60.52 29.09
CA ASP A 872 9.87 -61.15 30.25
C ASP A 872 9.22 -62.51 29.89
N ASP A 873 10.02 -63.49 29.45
CA ASP A 873 9.71 -64.91 29.78
C ASP A 873 10.92 -65.87 29.74
N VAL A 874 10.80 -66.94 30.53
CA VAL A 874 11.67 -68.13 30.63
C VAL A 874 13.13 -67.94 31.11
N THR A 875 13.39 -68.44 32.31
CA THR A 875 14.73 -68.76 32.84
C THR A 875 15.04 -70.25 32.67
N GLY A 876 16.32 -70.61 32.46
CA GLY A 876 16.81 -71.97 32.77
C GLY A 876 17.87 -72.56 31.82
N GLU A 877 19.07 -72.81 32.37
CA GLU A 877 20.00 -73.93 32.06
C GLU A 877 20.50 -74.16 30.60
N ALA A 878 21.61 -74.88 30.31
CA ALA A 878 22.90 -75.02 31.00
C ALA A 878 23.94 -75.69 30.06
N VAL A 879 25.18 -75.20 30.07
CA VAL A 879 26.45 -75.99 29.97
C VAL A 879 26.91 -76.60 28.60
N ASP A 880 28.21 -76.37 28.34
CA ASP A 880 29.26 -77.07 27.56
C ASP A 880 29.40 -77.18 26.02
N GLU A 881 30.68 -76.92 25.64
CA GLU A 881 31.61 -77.49 24.63
C GLU A 881 31.22 -77.77 23.16
N ASP A 882 31.66 -76.82 22.31
CA ASP A 882 32.77 -76.96 21.35
C ASP A 882 32.73 -77.98 20.17
N SER A 883 32.90 -77.41 18.96
CA SER A 883 33.65 -77.99 17.83
C SER A 883 32.99 -79.10 16.94
N PRO A 884 33.47 -79.32 15.68
CA PRO A 884 32.77 -78.67 14.56
C PRO A 884 32.62 -79.54 13.27
N ARG A 885 32.25 -78.86 12.16
CA ARG A 885 32.41 -79.20 10.72
C ARG A 885 31.27 -79.86 9.93
N SER A 886 30.62 -78.99 9.14
CA SER A 886 30.65 -78.97 7.64
C SER A 886 29.66 -79.79 6.80
N ALA A 887 29.36 -79.20 5.63
CA ALA A 887 28.89 -79.76 4.35
C ALA A 887 27.37 -79.92 4.11
N ASP A 888 26.83 -78.94 3.38
CA ASP A 888 26.20 -79.06 2.06
C ASP A 888 24.86 -79.81 1.85
N THR A 889 23.82 -78.97 1.61
CA THR A 889 22.76 -79.10 0.59
C THR A 889 21.80 -80.32 0.57
N ALA A 890 20.63 -80.09 1.19
CA ALA A 890 19.30 -80.02 0.54
C ALA A 890 18.75 -81.19 -0.32
N CYS A 891 17.57 -81.71 0.09
CA CYS A 891 16.36 -81.79 -0.74
C CYS A 891 15.06 -81.93 0.09
N SER A 892 13.89 -81.76 -0.52
CA SER A 892 12.52 -81.78 0.08
C SER A 892 11.69 -82.98 -0.47
N PRO A 893 10.33 -83.12 -0.38
CA PRO A 893 9.27 -82.45 0.43
C PRO A 893 8.15 -83.39 1.02
N GLN A 894 7.05 -82.81 1.58
CA GLN A 894 5.60 -83.23 1.60
C GLN A 894 4.86 -83.47 2.96
N GLY A 895 3.61 -82.94 3.12
CA GLY A 895 2.46 -83.81 3.54
C GLY A 895 1.44 -83.49 4.68
N LYS A 896 0.53 -82.49 4.53
CA LYS A 896 -0.95 -82.50 4.86
C LYS A 896 -1.60 -82.69 6.30
N THR A 897 -2.36 -81.64 6.73
CA THR A 897 -3.78 -81.56 7.27
C THR A 897 -4.26 -82.39 8.50
N THR A 898 -5.42 -82.18 9.20
CA THR A 898 -6.69 -81.36 9.06
C THR A 898 -6.90 -80.38 10.28
N ASP A 899 -8.05 -79.98 10.90
CA ASP A 899 -9.53 -80.24 10.88
C ASP A 899 -10.41 -79.10 11.52
N GLY A 900 -11.72 -79.31 11.79
CA GLY A 900 -12.73 -78.31 12.34
C GLY A 900 -13.38 -78.64 13.72
N PRO A 901 -14.62 -78.20 14.10
CA PRO A 901 -15.73 -77.56 13.33
C PRO A 901 -16.48 -76.36 14.05
N ALA A 902 -17.70 -75.99 13.60
CA ALA A 902 -18.58 -74.91 14.11
C ALA A 902 -20.11 -75.24 14.02
N PRO A 903 -21.03 -74.38 14.54
CA PRO A 903 -22.10 -73.72 13.72
C PRO A 903 -22.52 -72.30 14.24
N GLY A 904 -23.46 -71.51 13.67
CA GLY A 904 -24.16 -71.55 12.37
C GLY A 904 -25.65 -71.07 12.38
N LEU A 905 -26.08 -70.28 11.36
CA LEU A 905 -27.49 -69.90 10.99
C LEU A 905 -28.20 -68.87 11.94
N VAL A 906 -29.31 -68.13 11.68
CA VAL A 906 -30.27 -67.81 10.55
C VAL A 906 -31.06 -66.49 10.93
N ASP A 907 -31.92 -65.73 10.22
CA ASP A 907 -32.88 -65.85 9.07
C ASP A 907 -33.10 -64.50 8.28
N THR A 908 -34.15 -64.35 7.44
CA THR A 908 -34.61 -63.13 6.67
C THR A 908 -36.16 -62.91 6.78
N PRO A 909 -37.01 -62.18 5.95
CA PRO A 909 -36.86 -61.38 4.69
C PRO A 909 -37.62 -60.01 4.62
N ASP A 910 -37.86 -59.48 3.39
CA ASP A 910 -38.74 -58.37 2.89
C ASP A 910 -38.54 -56.90 3.39
N GLY A 911 -38.83 -55.83 2.62
CA GLY A 911 -39.17 -55.72 1.19
C GLY A 911 -39.65 -54.31 0.70
N ALA A 912 -39.10 -53.85 -0.44
CA ALA A 912 -39.64 -52.93 -1.49
C ALA A 912 -39.97 -51.41 -1.28
N GLU A 913 -39.71 -50.66 -2.37
CA GLU A 913 -40.45 -49.52 -3.00
C GLU A 913 -40.56 -48.09 -2.34
N ASP A 914 -39.77 -47.16 -2.93
CA ASP A 914 -40.17 -45.97 -3.74
C ASP A 914 -40.74 -44.61 -3.19
N GLU A 915 -40.29 -43.57 -3.92
CA GLU A 915 -40.84 -42.24 -4.29
C GLU A 915 -41.04 -41.02 -3.33
N GLU A 916 -40.42 -39.91 -3.78
CA GLU A 916 -40.82 -38.48 -3.84
C GLU A 916 -41.36 -37.64 -2.63
N ASP A 917 -40.47 -36.73 -2.18
CA ASP A 917 -40.52 -35.27 -2.39
C ASP A 917 -41.20 -34.29 -1.38
N THR A 918 -40.60 -33.09 -1.31
CA THR A 918 -40.98 -31.84 -0.62
C THR A 918 -41.26 -31.84 0.89
N LYS A 919 -40.32 -31.25 1.66
CA LYS A 919 -40.50 -29.85 2.12
C LYS A 919 -39.22 -29.17 2.59
#